data_AF-Q6NRC6-F1
#
_entry.id   AF-Q6NRC6-F1
#
_cell.length_a   1.000
_cell.length_b   1.000
_cell.length_c   1.000
_cell.angle_alpha   90.00
_cell.angle_beta   90.00
_cell.angle_gamma   90.00
#
_symmetry.space_group_name_H-M   'P 1'
#
loop_
_entity.id
_entity.type
_entity.pdbx_description
1 polymer ?
#
loop_
_entity_poly.entity_id
_entity_poly.type
_entity_poly.pdbx_seq_one_letter_code
_entity_poly.pdbx_strand_id
1 'polypeptide(L)'
;MTRAQTKSPMEEKLNSMETRTLKLKEDTYSCLYHIQSDLNNLFIRKYHCEMELKGPRLLAPFSGSEGSELVYEKKLSEGLRVSVWKGDMTRQNVDAVVNAANEDLKHFGGLALALVKAGGAVIQDESRRHIEKYKKVKSGSIAVTSAGNLPCKMIIHAVGPEWSPGINAKCEQELKEVIRNVLMQVMNESNVRSVAIPAVSSGIFRFPLQRCTEIIASTTKKFCDTETYHKLAEIRFVNIDTITVDAMKAACEGVFGISDQIDRIQSSAQDSSQRLSAYKNPSYSHNATDPAHQNPATTYSAAGYSYPAQMVHSSPSYSGVTSSYGSSDSAYQVPTTSNQREYFSGSKPTFTIYGMNLYLTKGYIEEQKTAVIVNSLGANRNLNEGNISKAILRKAGNSLSQEVLDKSKYVSPTDIMIPTRGYYLPCDFVYHVILQRSGSDQKKILKDGINACLNTALRYNTSSISFPALGTGMLCFPKPVVAKVMTDEVLSFAKENPCNMDIFFVIHPNDTDTYSEFKKAFQAQQQHSASAPQEWKAPHGLNAAAEEMSLTLSGPRYEDVEDAMFWMQYIIKASGYVLIQNNHIYLFGKKEQRTLCSPQFSQVKISEDLRDGKVSLEITGSQKDVIKAVIQVELMLLDAQEEHAESMQEELFESAVQWMYDVHKYPARENRMIETAYVSHNNHKLDISTISHSIDFKAFKVKAPNKEFKLYRECLLPTKLDYSQSNSKFHWRGEQLSELRLVEKLDLFSYCERELKKSKLEIVKVEQIYNHVLFAVFNSKKNSIGDKGMQLYQRVPGQFRNLICNVGFHRYYTGAKDPIQGPGISFYKELERALQAVQENSEKLVYIFLAEVVLGKTKEAKNSPFIPLDGADIFNSYNSLVDSKHSPQSFVIFDSYQAYPKYLFTCKRNGTPI
;
A
#
# COMPACT_ATOMS: atom_id res chain seq x y z
N MET A 1 -10.79 -51.61 -12.85
CA MET A 1 -9.42 -51.31 -13.32
C MET A 1 -9.43 -49.95 -14.00
N THR A 2 -9.14 -48.92 -13.22
CA THR A 2 -9.13 -47.51 -13.65
C THR A 2 -7.87 -47.25 -14.47
N ARG A 3 -8.06 -46.94 -15.75
CA ARG A 3 -7.00 -46.58 -16.69
C ARG A 3 -6.54 -45.16 -16.34
N ALA A 4 -5.38 -45.04 -15.71
CA ALA A 4 -4.74 -43.75 -15.49
C ALA A 4 -4.52 -43.07 -16.84
N GLN A 5 -5.15 -41.92 -17.06
CA GLN A 5 -4.83 -41.03 -18.17
C GLN A 5 -3.45 -40.44 -17.89
N THR A 6 -2.46 -40.87 -18.65
CA THR A 6 -1.15 -40.22 -18.72
C THR A 6 -1.33 -38.82 -19.31
N LYS A 7 -0.91 -37.79 -18.55
CA LYS A 7 -0.88 -36.40 -18.98
C LYS A 7 0.00 -36.24 -20.22
N SER A 8 -0.32 -35.28 -21.08
CA SER A 8 0.44 -35.06 -22.32
C SER A 8 1.82 -34.46 -22.00
N PRO A 9 2.88 -34.73 -22.80
CA PRO A 9 4.19 -34.11 -22.64
C PRO A 9 4.19 -32.57 -22.69
N MET A 10 3.14 -31.96 -23.27
CA MET A 10 2.92 -30.51 -23.26
C MET A 10 2.39 -30.02 -21.91
N GLU A 11 1.55 -30.79 -21.21
CA GLU A 11 1.06 -30.43 -19.87
C GLU A 11 2.17 -30.53 -18.81
N GLU A 12 3.18 -31.39 -19.01
CA GLU A 12 4.37 -31.44 -18.15
C GLU A 12 5.30 -30.24 -18.40
N LYS A 13 5.43 -29.74 -19.64
CA LYS A 13 6.19 -28.52 -19.97
C LYS A 13 5.51 -27.22 -19.54
N LEU A 14 4.17 -27.19 -19.51
CA LEU A 14 3.41 -26.00 -19.06
C LEU A 14 3.42 -25.82 -17.54
N ASN A 15 3.83 -26.85 -16.78
CA ASN A 15 3.87 -26.84 -15.31
C ASN A 15 5.30 -26.72 -14.74
N SER A 16 6.34 -26.64 -15.58
CA SER A 16 7.69 -26.31 -15.11
C SER A 16 7.83 -24.79 -14.98
N MET A 17 8.11 -24.28 -13.78
CA MET A 17 8.46 -22.86 -13.59
C MET A 17 9.67 -22.52 -14.44
N GLU A 18 9.56 -21.45 -15.22
CA GLU A 18 10.68 -20.88 -15.96
C GLU A 18 11.54 -20.08 -14.99
N THR A 19 12.85 -20.24 -15.09
CA THR A 19 13.81 -19.59 -14.18
C THR A 19 14.94 -18.94 -14.97
N ARG A 20 15.31 -17.72 -14.57
CA ARG A 20 16.49 -16.99 -15.10
C ARG A 20 17.29 -16.41 -13.95
N THR A 21 18.61 -16.45 -14.07
CA THR A 21 19.53 -15.92 -13.06
C THR A 21 20.45 -14.88 -13.68
N LEU A 22 20.57 -13.74 -13.02
CA LEU A 22 21.45 -12.63 -13.36
C LEU A 22 22.54 -12.49 -12.30
N LYS A 23 23.80 -12.49 -12.70
CA LYS A 23 24.93 -12.20 -11.79
C LYS A 23 24.99 -10.70 -11.49
N LEU A 24 25.23 -10.37 -10.22
CA LEU A 24 25.21 -9.00 -9.72
C LEU A 24 26.60 -8.59 -9.20
N LYS A 25 26.93 -7.31 -9.39
CA LYS A 25 28.04 -6.67 -8.68
C LYS A 25 27.64 -6.36 -7.24
N GLU A 26 28.61 -6.23 -6.34
CA GLU A 26 28.38 -5.98 -4.91
C GLU A 26 27.50 -4.76 -4.63
N ASP A 27 27.82 -3.61 -5.22
CA ASP A 27 27.06 -2.37 -5.03
C ASP A 27 25.60 -2.50 -5.52
N THR A 28 25.42 -3.19 -6.65
CA THR A 28 24.09 -3.48 -7.20
C THR A 28 23.33 -4.42 -6.27
N TYR A 29 23.94 -5.53 -5.84
CA TYR A 29 23.32 -6.47 -4.92
C TYR A 29 22.90 -5.80 -3.61
N SER A 30 23.77 -4.99 -3.00
CA SER A 30 23.46 -4.20 -1.81
C SER A 30 22.27 -3.25 -2.04
N CYS A 31 22.25 -2.53 -3.15
CA CYS A 31 21.14 -1.66 -3.52
C CYS A 31 19.81 -2.42 -3.62
N LEU A 32 19.80 -3.55 -4.34
CA LEU A 32 18.61 -4.36 -4.55
C LEU A 32 18.13 -5.05 -3.28
N TYR A 33 19.05 -5.49 -2.43
CA TYR A 33 18.74 -6.12 -1.14
C TYR A 33 17.95 -5.18 -0.22
N HIS A 34 18.30 -3.88 -0.18
CA HIS A 34 17.57 -2.89 0.62
C HIS A 34 16.15 -2.59 0.15
N ILE A 35 15.83 -2.89 -1.11
CA ILE A 35 14.51 -2.65 -1.72
C ILE A 35 13.84 -3.95 -2.18
N GLN A 36 14.33 -5.11 -1.70
CA GLN A 36 13.92 -6.41 -2.19
C GLN A 36 12.42 -6.68 -2.03
N SER A 37 11.77 -6.08 -1.02
CA SER A 37 10.32 -6.23 -0.80
C SER A 37 9.52 -5.53 -1.88
N ASP A 38 9.85 -4.27 -2.17
CA ASP A 38 9.20 -3.48 -3.23
C ASP A 38 9.48 -4.07 -4.60
N LEU A 39 10.71 -4.52 -4.82
CA LEU A 39 11.14 -5.15 -6.06
C LEU A 39 10.44 -6.51 -6.28
N ASN A 40 10.32 -7.35 -5.25
CA ASN A 40 9.55 -8.59 -5.35
C ASN A 40 8.06 -8.30 -5.57
N ASN A 41 7.50 -7.29 -4.89
CA ASN A 41 6.11 -6.87 -5.10
C ASN A 41 5.88 -6.42 -6.55
N LEU A 42 6.79 -5.64 -7.10
CA LEU A 42 6.79 -5.22 -8.51
C LEU A 42 6.82 -6.43 -9.45
N PHE A 43 7.75 -7.37 -9.24
CA PHE A 43 7.86 -8.55 -10.10
C PHE A 43 6.63 -9.45 -10.05
N ILE A 44 6.04 -9.62 -8.87
CA ILE A 44 4.81 -10.40 -8.70
C ILE A 44 3.64 -9.72 -9.43
N ARG A 45 3.44 -8.41 -9.22
CA ARG A 45 2.28 -7.69 -9.78
C ARG A 45 2.40 -7.41 -11.27
N LYS A 46 3.57 -6.97 -11.75
CA LYS A 46 3.79 -6.57 -13.15
C LYS A 46 4.06 -7.75 -14.07
N TYR A 47 4.85 -8.71 -13.59
CA TYR A 47 5.38 -9.79 -14.43
C TYR A 47 5.01 -11.19 -13.96
N HIS A 48 4.20 -11.36 -12.90
CA HIS A 48 3.86 -12.68 -12.34
C HIS A 48 5.08 -13.54 -11.97
N CYS A 49 6.20 -12.88 -11.64
CA CYS A 49 7.46 -13.52 -11.30
C CYS A 49 7.75 -13.39 -9.80
N GLU A 50 8.30 -14.44 -9.21
CA GLU A 50 8.88 -14.43 -7.87
C GLU A 50 10.39 -14.18 -7.97
N MET A 51 10.91 -13.35 -7.09
CA MET A 51 12.33 -13.00 -7.04
C MET A 51 13.04 -13.67 -5.87
N GLU A 52 14.23 -14.19 -6.14
CA GLU A 52 15.18 -14.66 -5.13
C GLU A 52 16.52 -13.92 -5.31
N LEU A 53 17.03 -13.31 -4.24
CA LEU A 53 18.38 -12.74 -4.20
C LEU A 53 19.29 -13.69 -3.46
N LYS A 54 20.32 -14.19 -4.15
CA LYS A 54 21.37 -15.05 -3.61
C LYS A 54 22.69 -14.29 -3.58
N GLY A 55 23.48 -14.49 -2.54
CA GLY A 55 24.76 -13.84 -2.33
C GLY A 55 25.17 -14.05 -0.88
N PRO A 56 26.36 -13.58 -0.47
CA PRO A 56 26.68 -13.58 0.95
C PRO A 56 25.50 -12.92 1.65
N ARG A 57 25.03 -13.53 2.74
CA ARG A 57 24.19 -12.81 3.68
C ARG A 57 24.99 -11.56 3.99
N LEU A 58 24.63 -10.43 3.37
CA LEU A 58 25.05 -9.14 3.84
C LEU A 58 24.52 -9.18 5.26
N LEU A 59 25.45 -9.40 6.18
CA LEU A 59 25.25 -9.05 7.55
C LEU A 59 24.86 -7.58 7.42
N ALA A 60 23.54 -7.31 7.40
CA ALA A 60 23.05 -6.07 7.96
C ALA A 60 23.91 -5.92 9.21
N PRO A 61 24.71 -4.83 9.28
CA PRO A 61 25.88 -4.77 10.14
C PRO A 61 25.54 -5.46 11.45
N PHE A 62 26.36 -6.44 11.86
CA PHE A 62 26.19 -7.15 13.11
C PHE A 62 26.28 -6.11 14.24
N SER A 63 25.19 -5.42 14.49
CA SER A 63 24.83 -4.78 15.73
C SER A 63 23.91 -5.80 16.41
N GLY A 64 24.33 -6.31 17.57
CA GLY A 64 23.52 -7.25 18.31
C GLY A 64 22.12 -6.69 18.50
N SER A 65 21.09 -7.45 18.12
CA SER A 65 19.67 -7.19 18.43
C SER A 65 19.27 -5.71 18.50
N GLU A 66 19.61 -4.87 17.52
CA GLU A 66 19.08 -3.50 17.47
C GLU A 66 17.59 -3.56 17.13
N GLY A 67 16.76 -3.33 18.16
CA GLY A 67 15.31 -3.20 18.07
C GLY A 67 14.49 -4.14 18.97
N SER A 68 15.10 -5.07 19.70
CA SER A 68 14.39 -5.87 20.73
C SER A 68 14.81 -5.42 22.13
N GLU A 69 13.86 -4.93 22.92
CA GLU A 69 14.04 -4.42 24.27
C GLU A 69 13.45 -5.40 25.30
N LEU A 70 14.29 -5.87 26.23
CA LEU A 70 13.86 -6.70 27.36
C LEU A 70 13.23 -5.81 28.44
N VAL A 71 11.93 -5.94 28.68
CA VAL A 71 11.18 -5.07 29.64
C VAL A 71 10.82 -5.76 30.95
N TYR A 72 10.93 -7.09 31.00
CA TYR A 72 10.68 -7.91 32.18
C TYR A 72 11.47 -9.23 32.05
N GLU A 73 12.13 -9.64 33.13
CA GLU A 73 12.73 -10.96 33.27
C GLU A 73 12.47 -11.53 34.67
N LYS A 74 12.16 -12.83 34.73
CA LYS A 74 12.09 -13.63 35.95
C LYS A 74 12.78 -14.97 35.75
N LYS A 75 13.66 -15.34 36.68
CA LYS A 75 14.26 -16.65 36.74
C LYS A 75 13.47 -17.55 37.69
N LEU A 76 12.98 -18.68 37.18
CA LEU A 76 12.25 -19.69 37.94
C LEU A 76 13.19 -20.78 38.45
N SER A 77 12.65 -21.74 39.21
CA SER A 77 13.36 -22.96 39.64
C SER A 77 13.98 -23.68 38.44
N GLU A 78 15.10 -24.38 38.66
CA GLU A 78 15.86 -25.11 37.63
C GLU A 78 16.46 -24.24 36.50
N GLY A 79 16.39 -22.91 36.61
CA GLY A 79 17.08 -21.98 35.71
C GLY A 79 16.31 -21.55 34.47
N LEU A 80 15.03 -21.93 34.36
CA LEU A 80 14.11 -21.44 33.31
C LEU A 80 13.92 -19.92 33.45
N ARG A 81 14.04 -19.19 32.34
CA ARG A 81 13.80 -17.75 32.29
C ARG A 81 12.49 -17.44 31.60
N VAL A 82 11.63 -16.65 32.24
CA VAL A 82 10.43 -16.06 31.64
C VAL A 82 10.70 -14.59 31.43
N SER A 83 10.48 -14.09 30.21
CA SER A 83 10.79 -12.71 29.87
C SER A 83 9.74 -12.08 28.96
N VAL A 84 9.61 -10.75 29.02
CA VAL A 84 8.78 -9.97 28.09
C VAL A 84 9.69 -9.06 27.29
N TRP A 85 9.53 -9.09 25.97
CA TRP A 85 10.33 -8.33 25.02
C TRP A 85 9.43 -7.48 24.14
N LYS A 86 9.80 -6.21 23.98
CA LYS A 86 9.31 -5.38 22.89
C LYS A 86 10.18 -5.60 21.67
N GLY A 87 9.65 -6.18 20.61
CA GLY A 87 10.43 -6.49 19.43
C GLY A 87 9.64 -7.16 18.33
N ASP A 88 10.23 -7.19 17.14
CA ASP A 88 9.67 -7.88 15.99
C ASP A 88 9.84 -9.41 16.15
N MET A 89 8.72 -10.13 16.11
CA MET A 89 8.69 -11.59 16.21
C MET A 89 9.50 -12.27 15.09
N THR A 90 9.58 -11.66 13.91
CA THR A 90 10.29 -12.23 12.74
C THR A 90 11.81 -12.24 12.90
N ARG A 91 12.34 -11.48 13.88
CA ARG A 91 13.77 -11.31 14.14
C ARG A 91 14.21 -11.96 15.45
N GLN A 92 13.33 -12.72 16.11
CA GLN A 92 13.63 -13.34 17.40
C GLN A 92 14.58 -14.53 17.24
N ASN A 93 15.75 -14.43 17.86
CA ASN A 93 16.71 -15.52 17.93
C ASN A 93 16.32 -16.49 19.07
N VAL A 94 15.38 -17.37 18.77
CA VAL A 94 14.87 -18.45 19.66
C VAL A 94 14.71 -19.73 18.85
N ASP A 95 14.62 -20.88 19.51
CA ASP A 95 14.50 -22.16 18.82
C ASP A 95 13.12 -22.34 18.16
N ALA A 96 12.04 -21.86 18.79
CA ALA A 96 10.69 -21.92 18.25
C ALA A 96 9.98 -20.55 18.32
N VAL A 97 9.29 -20.19 17.25
CA VAL A 97 8.42 -19.00 17.21
C VAL A 97 6.96 -19.44 17.14
N VAL A 98 6.10 -18.83 17.95
CA VAL A 98 4.67 -19.09 17.90
C VAL A 98 3.99 -18.09 16.97
N ASN A 99 3.26 -18.61 16.00
CA ASN A 99 2.38 -17.84 15.13
C ASN A 99 0.95 -17.82 15.69
N ALA A 100 0.30 -16.66 15.73
CA ALA A 100 -1.14 -16.56 15.99
C ALA A 100 -1.92 -16.84 14.69
N ALA A 101 -2.41 -18.07 14.53
CA ALA A 101 -2.98 -18.59 13.30
C ALA A 101 -4.53 -18.75 13.37
N ASN A 102 -5.15 -18.94 12.21
CA ASN A 102 -6.56 -19.34 12.09
C ASN A 102 -6.69 -20.84 11.78
N GLU A 103 -7.92 -21.36 11.86
CA GLU A 103 -8.23 -22.79 11.68
C GLU A 103 -7.85 -23.36 10.31
N ASP A 104 -7.74 -22.49 9.30
CA ASP A 104 -7.37 -22.86 7.93
C ASP A 104 -5.86 -22.74 7.67
N LEU A 105 -5.07 -22.36 8.69
CA LEU A 105 -3.64 -22.04 8.60
C LEU A 105 -3.30 -21.14 7.39
N LYS A 106 -4.18 -20.16 7.11
CA LYS A 106 -3.98 -19.18 6.05
C LYS A 106 -3.42 -17.89 6.63
N HIS A 107 -2.18 -17.58 6.30
CA HIS A 107 -1.40 -16.52 6.93
C HIS A 107 -1.47 -15.21 6.14
N PHE A 108 -2.68 -14.66 5.95
CA PHE A 108 -2.92 -13.48 5.11
C PHE A 108 -3.02 -12.16 5.87
N GLY A 109 -2.93 -12.16 7.21
CA GLY A 109 -3.01 -10.95 8.01
C GLY A 109 -2.23 -11.00 9.33
N GLY A 110 -1.98 -9.83 9.92
CA GLY A 110 -1.35 -9.68 11.22
C GLY A 110 0.05 -10.30 11.31
N LEU A 111 0.37 -10.83 12.49
CA LEU A 111 1.64 -11.52 12.76
C LEU A 111 1.86 -12.71 11.82
N ALA A 112 0.80 -13.46 11.48
CA ALA A 112 0.91 -14.60 10.58
C ALA A 112 1.44 -14.21 9.20
N LEU A 113 0.94 -13.10 8.64
CA LEU A 113 1.45 -12.55 7.38
C LEU A 113 2.90 -12.07 7.51
N ALA A 114 3.26 -11.42 8.62
CA ALA A 114 4.63 -10.98 8.85
C ALA A 114 5.61 -12.16 8.89
N LEU A 115 5.24 -13.26 9.57
CA LEU A 115 6.04 -14.47 9.63
C LEU A 115 6.18 -15.16 8.26
N VAL A 116 5.13 -15.21 7.44
CA VAL A 116 5.23 -15.74 6.07
C VAL A 116 6.03 -14.82 5.15
N LYS A 117 5.90 -13.50 5.27
CA LYS A 117 6.69 -12.53 4.50
C LYS A 117 8.18 -12.65 4.81
N ALA A 118 8.54 -12.81 6.08
CA ALA A 118 9.93 -12.93 6.51
C ALA A 118 10.51 -14.33 6.31
N GLY A 119 9.74 -15.37 6.60
CA GLY A 119 10.17 -16.77 6.51
C GLY A 119 10.01 -17.41 5.13
N GLY A 120 9.28 -16.79 4.22
CA GLY A 120 9.05 -17.28 2.85
C GLY A 120 7.84 -18.19 2.70
N ALA A 121 7.48 -18.48 1.45
CA ALA A 121 6.26 -19.20 1.07
C ALA A 121 6.18 -20.64 1.62
N VAL A 122 7.33 -21.26 1.93
CA VAL A 122 7.43 -22.61 2.47
C VAL A 122 6.55 -22.83 3.71
N ILE A 123 6.42 -21.81 4.58
CA ILE A 123 5.58 -21.85 5.78
C ILE A 123 4.10 -22.04 5.40
N GLN A 124 3.65 -21.31 4.37
CA GLN A 124 2.27 -21.39 3.90
C GLN A 124 2.00 -22.68 3.11
N ASP A 125 2.99 -23.18 2.36
CA ASP A 125 2.88 -24.44 1.63
C ASP A 125 2.82 -25.65 2.57
N GLU A 126 3.67 -25.68 3.60
CA GLU A 126 3.59 -26.72 4.64
C GLU A 126 2.30 -26.64 5.44
N SER A 127 1.83 -25.42 5.74
CA SER A 127 0.51 -25.20 6.34
C SER A 127 -0.62 -25.76 5.46
N ARG A 128 -0.55 -25.56 4.13
CA ARG A 128 -1.51 -26.10 3.17
C ARG A 128 -1.50 -27.63 3.19
N ARG A 129 -0.32 -28.25 3.12
CA ARG A 129 -0.15 -29.72 3.20
C ARG A 129 -0.68 -30.27 4.53
N HIS A 130 -0.49 -29.54 5.63
CA HIS A 130 -1.05 -29.90 6.93
C HIS A 130 -2.59 -29.95 6.88
N ILE A 131 -3.24 -28.91 6.34
CA ILE A 131 -4.70 -28.87 6.18
C ILE A 131 -5.22 -29.94 5.22
N GLU A 132 -4.52 -30.20 4.11
CA GLU A 132 -4.90 -31.27 3.17
C GLU A 132 -4.89 -32.64 3.83
N LYS A 133 -3.90 -32.90 4.71
CA LYS A 133 -3.72 -34.18 5.38
C LYS A 133 -4.60 -34.35 6.62
N TYR A 134 -4.77 -33.30 7.42
CA TYR A 134 -5.38 -33.36 8.76
C TYR A 134 -6.67 -32.54 8.90
N LYS A 135 -7.11 -31.85 7.84
CA LYS A 135 -8.23 -30.89 7.82
C LYS A 135 -7.97 -29.67 8.71
N LYS A 136 -9.01 -28.85 8.94
CA LYS A 136 -8.94 -27.65 9.76
C LYS A 136 -8.41 -27.94 11.17
N VAL A 137 -7.54 -27.07 11.65
CA VAL A 137 -7.02 -27.09 13.03
C VAL A 137 -8.06 -26.41 13.92
N LYS A 138 -8.53 -27.09 14.96
CA LYS A 138 -9.57 -26.55 15.85
C LYS A 138 -9.01 -25.41 16.71
N SER A 139 -9.86 -24.43 17.05
CA SER A 139 -9.58 -23.50 18.15
C SER A 139 -9.13 -24.26 19.41
N GLY A 140 -8.08 -23.77 20.08
CA GLY A 140 -7.43 -24.44 21.21
C GLY A 140 -6.31 -25.41 20.81
N SER A 141 -6.12 -25.69 19.52
CA SER A 141 -5.12 -26.64 19.01
C SER A 141 -3.94 -25.95 18.29
N ILE A 142 -2.92 -26.73 17.95
CA ILE A 142 -1.71 -26.25 17.26
C ILE A 142 -1.42 -27.05 15.99
N ALA A 143 -0.64 -26.46 15.09
CA ALA A 143 0.07 -27.15 14.02
C ALA A 143 1.54 -26.70 13.99
N VAL A 144 2.40 -27.48 13.34
CA VAL A 144 3.85 -27.22 13.28
C VAL A 144 4.33 -27.23 11.84
N THR A 145 5.19 -26.28 11.50
CA THR A 145 5.91 -26.18 10.22
C THR A 145 7.38 -25.83 10.44
N SER A 146 8.18 -25.95 9.38
CA SER A 146 9.53 -25.41 9.32
C SER A 146 9.52 -23.87 9.36
N ALA A 147 10.63 -23.29 9.79
CA ALA A 147 10.76 -21.85 9.96
C ALA A 147 11.07 -21.07 8.66
N GLY A 148 11.32 -21.78 7.55
CA GLY A 148 11.83 -21.19 6.32
C GLY A 148 13.09 -20.34 6.58
N ASN A 149 13.03 -19.06 6.22
CA ASN A 149 14.14 -18.10 6.37
C ASN A 149 14.20 -17.42 7.75
N LEU A 150 13.28 -17.70 8.68
CA LEU A 150 13.31 -17.10 10.01
C LEU A 150 14.51 -17.61 10.82
N PRO A 151 15.04 -16.80 11.77
CA PRO A 151 16.14 -17.20 12.65
C PRO A 151 15.68 -18.13 13.80
N CYS A 152 14.87 -19.14 13.49
CA CYS A 152 14.41 -20.17 14.42
C CYS A 152 14.36 -21.55 13.73
N LYS A 153 14.16 -22.62 14.50
CA LYS A 153 14.14 -24.00 13.99
C LYS A 153 12.75 -24.41 13.48
N MET A 154 11.70 -23.91 14.12
CA MET A 154 10.31 -24.27 13.80
C MET A 154 9.32 -23.16 14.14
N ILE A 155 8.16 -23.21 13.49
CA ILE A 155 7.00 -22.37 13.81
C ILE A 155 5.90 -23.25 14.40
N ILE A 156 5.38 -22.83 15.55
CA ILE A 156 4.19 -23.43 16.18
C ILE A 156 3.00 -22.53 15.88
N HIS A 157 2.10 -22.97 15.03
CA HIS A 157 0.86 -22.27 14.68
C HIS A 157 -0.19 -22.49 15.76
N ALA A 158 -0.35 -21.51 16.64
CA ALA A 158 -1.36 -21.51 17.69
C ALA A 158 -2.69 -20.99 17.14
N VAL A 159 -3.71 -21.86 17.08
CA VAL A 159 -5.08 -21.48 16.68
C VAL A 159 -5.87 -21.07 17.91
N GLY A 160 -5.87 -19.78 18.19
CA GLY A 160 -6.63 -19.19 19.29
C GLY A 160 -8.10 -18.91 18.93
N PRO A 161 -8.95 -18.63 19.93
CA PRO A 161 -10.36 -18.34 19.71
C PRO A 161 -10.63 -16.91 19.22
N GLU A 162 -11.60 -16.75 18.33
CA GLU A 162 -12.21 -15.46 18.03
C GLU A 162 -13.14 -15.02 19.17
N TRP A 163 -12.96 -13.79 19.66
CA TRP A 163 -13.74 -13.27 20.77
C TRP A 163 -15.14 -12.84 20.32
N SER A 164 -16.15 -13.48 20.89
CA SER A 164 -17.56 -13.16 20.65
C SER A 164 -18.29 -12.87 21.96
N PRO A 165 -18.98 -11.71 22.09
CA PRO A 165 -19.80 -11.42 23.26
C PRO A 165 -20.89 -12.47 23.44
N GLY A 166 -20.85 -13.21 24.55
CA GLY A 166 -21.85 -14.24 24.89
C GLY A 166 -21.30 -15.68 25.01
N ILE A 167 -20.05 -15.92 24.61
CA ILE A 167 -19.36 -17.23 24.78
C ILE A 167 -18.00 -17.10 25.48
N ASN A 168 -17.84 -16.05 26.29
CA ASN A 168 -16.56 -15.62 26.89
C ASN A 168 -15.81 -16.78 27.60
N ALA A 169 -16.51 -17.60 28.38
CA ALA A 169 -15.90 -18.71 29.12
C ALA A 169 -15.26 -19.77 28.21
N LYS A 170 -15.88 -20.04 27.05
CA LYS A 170 -15.36 -20.98 26.05
C LYS A 170 -14.10 -20.42 25.39
N CYS A 171 -14.11 -19.14 25.00
CA CYS A 171 -12.93 -18.47 24.45
C CYS A 171 -11.78 -18.46 25.47
N GLU A 172 -12.03 -18.18 26.74
CA GLU A 172 -10.98 -18.24 27.75
C GLU A 172 -10.39 -19.65 27.91
N GLN A 173 -11.23 -20.69 27.83
CA GLN A 173 -10.79 -22.07 27.91
C GLN A 173 -9.95 -22.48 26.70
N GLU A 174 -10.37 -22.14 25.49
CA GLU A 174 -9.62 -22.44 24.25
C GLU A 174 -8.26 -21.70 24.22
N LEU A 175 -8.19 -20.46 24.74
CA LEU A 175 -6.91 -19.75 24.87
C LEU A 175 -5.96 -20.45 25.87
N LYS A 176 -6.48 -20.96 26.99
CA LYS A 176 -5.67 -21.76 27.93
C LYS A 176 -5.14 -23.04 27.27
N GLU A 177 -6.01 -23.72 26.52
CA GLU A 177 -5.66 -24.97 25.84
C GLU A 177 -4.58 -24.78 24.78
N VAL A 178 -4.67 -23.74 23.94
CA VAL A 178 -3.67 -23.50 22.89
C VAL A 178 -2.29 -23.15 23.49
N ILE A 179 -2.23 -22.33 24.55
CA ILE A 179 -0.97 -22.00 25.21
C ILE A 179 -0.35 -23.22 25.89
N ARG A 180 -1.15 -24.06 26.54
CA ARG A 180 -0.68 -25.33 27.11
C ARG A 180 -0.14 -26.25 26.01
N ASN A 181 -0.82 -26.35 24.88
CA ASN A 181 -0.41 -27.19 23.75
C ASN A 181 0.90 -26.69 23.12
N VAL A 182 1.11 -25.37 23.01
CA VAL A 182 2.39 -24.77 22.59
C VAL A 182 3.53 -25.21 23.53
N LEU A 183 3.35 -25.08 24.83
CA LEU A 183 4.38 -25.42 25.82
C LEU A 183 4.68 -26.92 25.84
N MET A 184 3.65 -27.77 25.72
CA MET A 184 3.81 -29.23 25.57
C MET A 184 4.59 -29.60 24.30
N GLN A 185 4.32 -28.93 23.17
CA GLN A 185 5.06 -29.17 21.93
C GLN A 185 6.55 -28.88 22.11
N VAL A 186 6.88 -27.72 22.70
CA VAL A 186 8.25 -27.32 22.98
C VAL A 186 8.96 -28.34 23.88
N MET A 187 8.27 -28.90 24.88
CA MET A 187 8.83 -29.91 25.79
C MET A 187 9.12 -31.26 25.12
N ASN A 188 8.34 -31.62 24.11
CA ASN A 188 8.50 -32.88 23.38
C ASN A 188 9.64 -32.84 22.36
N GLU A 189 10.08 -31.65 21.95
CA GLU A 189 11.14 -31.48 20.95
C GLU A 189 12.53 -31.47 21.57
N SER A 190 13.37 -32.45 21.21
CA SER A 190 14.71 -32.61 21.80
C SER A 190 15.69 -31.47 21.49
N ASN A 191 15.45 -30.69 20.44
CA ASN A 191 16.31 -29.62 19.94
C ASN A 191 15.77 -28.20 20.22
N VAL A 192 14.67 -28.06 20.98
CA VAL A 192 14.08 -26.76 21.34
C VAL A 192 14.35 -26.45 22.81
N ARG A 193 15.00 -25.32 23.08
CA ARG A 193 15.33 -24.84 24.43
C ARG A 193 14.81 -23.43 24.68
N SER A 194 14.25 -22.77 23.68
CA SER A 194 13.71 -21.42 23.79
C SER A 194 12.49 -21.22 22.87
N VAL A 195 11.48 -20.51 23.36
CA VAL A 195 10.26 -20.22 22.58
C VAL A 195 9.84 -18.74 22.71
N ALA A 196 9.43 -18.12 21.61
CA ALA A 196 8.82 -16.80 21.60
C ALA A 196 7.30 -16.89 21.32
N ILE A 197 6.49 -16.34 22.23
CA ILE A 197 5.03 -16.44 22.26
C ILE A 197 4.42 -15.03 22.13
N PRO A 198 3.54 -14.76 21.16
CA PRO A 198 2.83 -13.49 21.05
C PRO A 198 1.60 -13.47 21.97
N ALA A 199 0.91 -12.33 22.05
CA ALA A 199 -0.43 -12.26 22.62
C ALA A 199 -1.46 -12.93 21.69
N VAL A 200 -1.51 -14.27 21.71
CA VAL A 200 -2.37 -15.07 20.83
C VAL A 200 -3.85 -14.64 20.99
N SER A 201 -4.49 -14.29 19.87
CA SER A 201 -5.89 -13.83 19.75
C SER A 201 -6.17 -12.34 20.04
N SER A 202 -5.21 -11.55 20.55
CA SER A 202 -5.48 -10.14 20.93
C SER A 202 -5.64 -9.17 19.76
N GLY A 203 -5.23 -9.57 18.55
CA GLY A 203 -5.30 -8.76 17.32
C GLY A 203 -6.63 -8.93 16.57
N ILE A 204 -6.56 -9.54 15.38
CA ILE A 204 -7.71 -9.73 14.47
C ILE A 204 -8.89 -10.45 15.17
N PHE A 205 -8.59 -11.37 16.09
CA PHE A 205 -9.59 -12.13 16.85
C PHE A 205 -10.17 -11.38 18.06
N ARG A 206 -9.77 -10.13 18.27
CA ARG A 206 -10.39 -9.16 19.20
C ARG A 206 -10.52 -9.63 20.64
N PHE A 207 -9.68 -10.57 21.08
CA PHE A 207 -9.65 -10.99 22.47
C PHE A 207 -9.22 -9.82 23.36
N PRO A 208 -9.99 -9.45 24.40
CA PRO A 208 -9.66 -8.31 25.26
C PRO A 208 -8.23 -8.41 25.80
N LEU A 209 -7.40 -7.41 25.49
CA LEU A 209 -5.95 -7.50 25.66
C LEU A 209 -5.52 -7.86 27.08
N GLN A 210 -6.03 -7.18 28.11
CA GLN A 210 -5.70 -7.48 29.51
C GLN A 210 -6.07 -8.93 29.87
N ARG A 211 -7.25 -9.38 29.45
CA ARG A 211 -7.70 -10.74 29.74
C ARG A 211 -6.87 -11.78 28.98
N CYS A 212 -6.48 -11.49 27.75
CA CYS A 212 -5.61 -12.31 26.93
C CYS A 212 -4.24 -12.50 27.61
N THR A 213 -3.57 -11.42 28.00
CA THR A 213 -2.25 -11.49 28.62
C THR A 213 -2.28 -12.15 30.01
N GLU A 214 -3.31 -11.88 30.82
CA GLU A 214 -3.55 -12.57 32.10
C GLU A 214 -3.65 -14.10 31.90
N ILE A 215 -4.44 -14.55 30.92
CA ILE A 215 -4.62 -15.98 30.64
C ILE A 215 -3.32 -16.61 30.15
N ILE A 216 -2.60 -15.96 29.24
CA ILE A 216 -1.32 -16.45 28.71
C ILE A 216 -0.30 -16.59 29.86
N ALA A 217 -0.14 -15.55 30.68
CA ALA A 217 0.82 -15.53 31.78
C ALA A 217 0.45 -16.56 32.88
N SER A 218 -0.81 -16.59 33.31
CA SER A 218 -1.27 -17.54 34.34
C SER A 218 -1.23 -18.99 33.88
N THR A 219 -1.54 -19.27 32.61
CA THR A 219 -1.41 -20.62 32.03
C THR A 219 0.04 -21.05 31.97
N THR A 220 0.94 -20.14 31.58
CA THR A 220 2.38 -20.40 31.58
C THR A 220 2.91 -20.65 32.98
N LYS A 221 2.52 -19.84 33.98
CA LYS A 221 2.88 -20.05 35.38
C LYS A 221 2.42 -21.41 35.88
N LYS A 222 1.15 -21.75 35.64
CA LYS A 222 0.58 -23.05 36.03
C LYS A 222 1.34 -24.21 35.41
N PHE A 223 1.67 -24.11 34.12
CA PHE A 223 2.48 -25.12 33.43
C PHE A 223 3.87 -25.29 34.09
N CYS A 224 4.55 -24.18 34.39
CA CYS A 224 5.84 -24.17 35.09
C CYS A 224 5.77 -24.62 36.56
N ASP A 225 4.59 -24.74 37.15
CA ASP A 225 4.43 -25.25 38.52
C ASP A 225 4.09 -26.75 38.55
N THR A 226 3.50 -27.28 37.49
CA THR A 226 2.97 -28.66 37.46
C THR A 226 3.83 -29.62 36.65
N GLU A 227 4.49 -29.15 35.60
CA GLU A 227 5.26 -30.00 34.68
C GLU A 227 6.76 -29.93 34.97
N THR A 228 7.51 -30.98 34.67
CA THR A 228 8.99 -30.96 34.72
C THR A 228 9.56 -30.46 33.40
N TYR A 229 10.36 -29.39 33.44
CA TYR A 229 10.85 -28.68 32.24
C TYR A 229 12.38 -28.65 32.10
N HIS A 230 13.05 -29.75 32.45
CA HIS A 230 14.52 -29.85 32.54
C HIS A 230 15.32 -29.44 31.27
N LYS A 231 14.68 -29.25 30.11
CA LYS A 231 15.32 -28.87 28.84
C LYS A 231 15.03 -27.43 28.38
N LEU A 232 13.90 -26.86 28.80
CA LEU A 232 13.47 -25.52 28.37
C LEU A 232 14.21 -24.46 29.19
N ALA A 233 14.99 -23.63 28.52
CA ALA A 233 15.81 -22.59 29.15
C ALA A 233 15.15 -21.21 29.13
N GLU A 234 14.27 -20.93 28.15
CA GLU A 234 13.69 -19.59 28.00
C GLU A 234 12.29 -19.60 27.36
N ILE A 235 11.37 -18.86 27.98
CA ILE A 235 10.07 -18.47 27.41
C ILE A 235 10.08 -16.95 27.26
N ARG A 236 9.91 -16.46 26.04
CA ARG A 236 9.79 -15.03 25.72
C ARG A 236 8.36 -14.72 25.33
N PHE A 237 7.75 -13.73 25.96
CA PHE A 237 6.57 -13.09 25.41
C PHE A 237 7.00 -11.90 24.56
N VAL A 238 6.66 -11.90 23.28
CA VAL A 238 7.19 -10.92 22.33
C VAL A 238 6.06 -10.22 21.59
N ASN A 239 6.12 -8.90 21.54
CA ASN A 239 5.22 -8.12 20.72
C ASN A 239 5.88 -6.79 20.28
N ILE A 240 5.49 -6.25 19.12
CA ILE A 240 6.09 -5.03 18.56
C ILE A 240 5.53 -3.76 19.21
N ASP A 241 4.23 -3.76 19.54
CA ASP A 241 3.55 -2.62 20.15
C ASP A 241 3.71 -2.61 21.67
N THR A 242 3.93 -1.41 22.22
CA THR A 242 4.20 -1.20 23.65
C THR A 242 2.99 -1.55 24.53
N ILE A 243 1.76 -1.40 24.04
CA ILE A 243 0.55 -1.60 24.86
C ILE A 243 0.42 -3.08 25.24
N THR A 244 0.61 -3.97 24.26
CA THR A 244 0.62 -5.42 24.48
C THR A 244 1.80 -5.85 25.33
N VAL A 245 2.97 -5.23 25.13
CA VAL A 245 4.17 -5.47 25.95
C VAL A 245 3.92 -5.09 27.41
N ASP A 246 3.36 -3.91 27.67
CA ASP A 246 3.04 -3.43 29.02
C ASP A 246 1.95 -4.30 29.67
N ALA A 247 0.91 -4.68 28.93
CA ALA A 247 -0.13 -5.58 29.42
C ALA A 247 0.41 -6.97 29.75
N MET A 248 1.36 -7.48 28.96
CA MET A 248 2.02 -8.75 29.21
C MET A 248 2.99 -8.66 30.39
N LYS A 249 3.73 -7.56 30.51
CA LYS A 249 4.58 -7.25 31.67
C LYS A 249 3.75 -7.22 32.95
N ALA A 250 2.65 -6.47 32.98
CA ALA A 250 1.76 -6.39 34.14
C ALA A 250 1.17 -7.75 34.51
N ALA A 251 0.75 -8.53 33.51
CA ALA A 251 0.28 -9.91 33.73
C ALA A 251 1.39 -10.80 34.31
N CYS A 252 2.63 -10.68 33.81
CA CYS A 252 3.78 -11.42 34.33
C CYS A 252 4.13 -10.98 35.77
N GLU A 253 4.15 -9.69 36.06
CA GLU A 253 4.37 -9.17 37.42
C GLU A 253 3.30 -9.68 38.40
N GLY A 254 2.04 -9.77 37.95
CA GLY A 254 0.93 -10.30 38.73
C GLY A 254 1.01 -11.79 39.07
N VAL A 255 1.66 -12.62 38.23
CA VAL A 255 1.69 -14.10 38.41
C VAL A 255 3.07 -14.68 38.74
N PHE A 256 4.15 -14.08 38.24
CA PHE A 256 5.54 -14.49 38.47
C PHE A 256 6.26 -13.57 39.48
N GLY A 257 5.67 -12.43 39.84
CA GLY A 257 6.26 -11.43 40.75
C GLY A 257 7.13 -10.40 40.03
N ILE A 258 7.70 -9.48 40.81
CA ILE A 258 8.52 -8.37 40.31
C ILE A 258 9.77 -8.90 39.58
N SER A 259 10.20 -8.17 38.54
CA SER A 259 11.35 -8.54 37.70
C SER A 259 12.68 -8.55 38.45
N ASP A 260 13.52 -9.52 38.10
CA ASP A 260 14.88 -9.68 38.65
C ASP A 260 15.90 -8.66 38.09
N GLN A 261 15.49 -7.77 37.17
CA GLN A 261 16.35 -6.68 36.66
C GLN A 261 16.70 -5.64 37.75
N ILE A 262 15.88 -5.48 38.78
CA ILE A 262 16.05 -4.44 39.82
C ILE A 262 17.31 -4.69 40.66
N ASP A 263 17.72 -5.94 40.87
CA ASP A 263 18.88 -6.28 41.71
C ASP A 263 20.24 -6.01 41.05
N ARG A 264 20.29 -5.94 39.70
CA ARG A 264 21.54 -5.61 38.97
C ARG A 264 21.90 -4.13 39.04
N ILE A 265 20.91 -3.25 39.22
CA ILE A 265 21.14 -1.80 39.27
C ILE A 265 21.66 -1.39 40.67
N GLN A 266 21.25 -2.09 41.73
CA GLN A 266 21.70 -1.78 43.09
C GLN A 266 23.12 -2.28 43.42
N SER A 267 23.56 -3.39 42.80
CA SER A 267 24.91 -3.95 43.04
C SER A 267 26.04 -3.17 42.35
N SER A 268 25.73 -2.42 41.29
CA SER A 268 26.73 -1.59 40.56
C SER A 268 26.97 -0.20 41.16
N ALA A 269 26.09 0.28 42.04
CA ALA A 269 26.12 1.66 42.58
C ALA A 269 27.03 1.84 43.80
N GLN A 270 27.50 0.76 44.44
CA GLN A 270 28.34 0.85 45.65
C GLN A 270 29.84 1.01 45.38
N ASP A 271 30.33 0.65 44.20
CA ASP A 271 31.78 0.65 43.91
C ASP A 271 32.31 2.01 43.39
N SER A 272 31.42 2.85 42.86
CA SER A 272 31.76 4.16 42.27
C SER A 272 31.79 5.33 43.26
N SER A 273 31.44 5.11 44.54
CA SER A 273 31.28 6.19 45.53
C SER A 273 32.54 6.45 46.38
N GLN A 274 33.65 5.72 46.17
CA GLN A 274 34.90 5.87 46.94
C GLN A 274 36.02 6.67 46.23
N ARG A 275 35.83 7.14 45.01
CA ARG A 275 36.81 7.99 44.32
C ARG A 275 36.17 9.29 43.88
N LEU A 276 36.32 10.33 44.69
CA LEU A 276 36.28 11.78 44.35
C LEU A 276 35.73 12.59 45.53
N SER A 277 36.42 12.51 46.67
CA SER A 277 36.62 13.69 47.49
C SER A 277 37.93 14.34 47.04
N ALA A 278 37.92 15.63 46.69
CA ALA A 278 38.82 16.63 47.26
C ALA A 278 38.81 17.98 46.52
N TYR A 279 38.82 19.04 47.34
CA TYR A 279 39.24 20.43 47.08
C TYR A 279 38.22 21.48 46.56
N LYS A 280 37.53 22.08 47.55
CA LYS A 280 37.51 23.52 47.95
C LYS A 280 37.33 24.64 46.89
N ASN A 281 36.22 25.38 47.09
CA ASN A 281 35.95 26.83 46.82
C ASN A 281 37.03 27.78 47.43
N PRO A 282 37.15 29.10 47.07
CA PRO A 282 36.01 30.06 47.10
C PRO A 282 36.03 31.39 46.26
N SER A 283 34.82 31.98 46.15
CA SER A 283 34.41 33.42 46.25
C SER A 283 34.95 34.51 45.30
N TYR A 284 34.05 35.35 44.74
CA TYR A 284 33.84 36.78 45.10
C TYR A 284 32.68 37.43 44.28
N SER A 285 32.14 38.53 44.82
CA SER A 285 30.85 39.18 44.51
C SER A 285 30.96 40.56 43.82
N HIS A 286 29.78 41.05 43.36
CA HIS A 286 29.28 42.44 43.27
C HIS A 286 29.16 43.22 41.92
N ASN A 287 27.89 43.54 41.62
CA ASN A 287 27.25 44.85 41.32
C ASN A 287 27.34 45.55 39.94
N ALA A 288 26.16 45.59 39.29
CA ALA A 288 25.35 46.75 38.85
C ALA A 288 25.92 47.87 37.94
N THR A 289 25.27 48.12 36.79
CA THR A 289 24.42 49.30 36.46
C THR A 289 24.18 49.46 34.94
N ASP A 290 22.97 49.88 34.58
CA ASP A 290 22.43 50.34 33.26
C ASP A 290 22.76 51.86 33.06
N PRO A 291 22.37 52.64 32.00
CA PRO A 291 21.50 52.37 30.84
C PRO A 291 21.81 53.08 29.46
N ALA A 292 20.98 52.73 28.45
CA ALA A 292 20.37 53.54 27.35
C ALA A 292 21.17 54.21 26.19
N HIS A 293 20.67 54.01 24.93
CA HIS A 293 20.37 55.00 23.85
C HIS A 293 19.91 54.25 22.55
N GLN A 294 18.65 54.34 22.10
CA GLN A 294 18.03 55.27 21.12
C GLN A 294 18.45 55.15 19.62
N ASN A 295 17.46 54.71 18.81
CA ASN A 295 17.07 54.91 17.39
C ASN A 295 17.60 56.15 16.62
N PRO A 296 17.51 56.28 15.26
CA PRO A 296 16.31 55.97 14.44
C PRO A 296 16.50 55.54 12.95
N ALA A 297 15.34 55.39 12.29
CA ALA A 297 15.03 54.87 10.94
C ALA A 297 15.26 55.82 9.75
N THR A 298 15.14 55.30 8.52
CA THR A 298 14.63 56.04 7.34
C THR A 298 14.12 55.12 6.22
N THR A 299 13.13 55.64 5.50
CA THR A 299 12.17 55.07 4.55
C THR A 299 12.56 55.37 3.09
N TYR A 300 12.16 54.58 2.08
CA TYR A 300 11.82 55.07 0.71
C TYR A 300 11.00 54.06 -0.11
N SER A 301 10.24 54.59 -1.08
CA SER A 301 9.06 54.04 -1.77
C SER A 301 9.21 53.83 -3.28
N ALA A 302 8.51 52.81 -3.81
CA ALA A 302 7.58 52.79 -4.97
C ALA A 302 8.02 52.70 -6.48
N ALA A 303 7.02 52.21 -7.26
CA ALA A 303 6.83 52.02 -8.72
C ALA A 303 7.30 50.68 -9.33
N GLY A 304 6.57 49.88 -10.12
CA GLY A 304 5.24 49.96 -10.77
C GLY A 304 5.34 49.79 -12.29
N TYR A 305 4.98 48.62 -12.88
CA TYR A 305 4.64 48.43 -14.32
C TYR A 305 3.75 47.17 -14.53
N SER A 306 2.88 47.21 -15.56
CA SER A 306 1.73 46.33 -15.84
C SER A 306 1.58 46.01 -17.35
N TYR A 307 0.82 44.93 -17.66
CA TYR A 307 0.09 44.50 -18.90
C TYR A 307 0.62 43.23 -19.66
N PRO A 308 -0.20 42.45 -20.45
CA PRO A 308 -1.33 41.56 -20.04
C PRO A 308 -1.53 40.23 -20.86
N ALA A 309 -2.50 39.37 -20.42
CA ALA A 309 -3.40 38.44 -21.18
C ALA A 309 -2.81 37.20 -21.94
N GLN A 310 -3.45 36.03 -22.22
CA GLN A 310 -4.75 35.35 -21.96
C GLN A 310 -4.71 33.89 -22.54
N MET A 311 -5.82 33.13 -22.37
CA MET A 311 -6.28 31.83 -23.00
C MET A 311 -6.14 30.60 -22.08
N VAL A 312 -7.16 30.06 -21.37
CA VAL A 312 -8.48 29.46 -21.70
C VAL A 312 -8.38 28.15 -22.50
N HIS A 313 -8.79 27.01 -21.91
CA HIS A 313 -9.79 26.09 -22.48
C HIS A 313 -10.34 25.06 -21.47
N SER A 314 -11.63 24.82 -21.63
CA SER A 314 -12.61 24.14 -20.77
C SER A 314 -12.96 22.75 -21.33
N SER A 315 -13.39 21.82 -20.47
CA SER A 315 -14.17 20.63 -20.87
C SER A 315 -15.63 20.79 -20.42
N PRO A 316 -16.63 20.45 -21.25
CA PRO A 316 -18.05 20.64 -20.95
C PRO A 316 -18.69 19.40 -20.29
N SER A 317 -19.61 19.68 -19.38
CA SER A 317 -20.60 18.78 -18.79
C SER A 317 -21.83 18.63 -19.67
N TYR A 318 -22.50 17.47 -19.58
CA TYR A 318 -23.87 17.28 -20.09
C TYR A 318 -24.84 17.11 -18.92
N SER A 319 -26.02 17.67 -19.11
CA SER A 319 -27.01 18.08 -18.10
C SER A 319 -28.32 17.28 -18.16
N GLY A 320 -29.03 17.24 -17.04
CA GLY A 320 -30.47 16.94 -16.90
C GLY A 320 -30.72 16.10 -15.65
N VAL A 321 -31.56 16.44 -14.68
CA VAL A 321 -32.83 17.19 -14.70
C VAL A 321 -33.05 17.89 -13.35
N THR A 322 -33.62 19.09 -13.44
CA THR A 322 -34.04 19.99 -12.37
C THR A 322 -35.33 19.55 -11.66
N SER A 323 -35.40 19.71 -10.34
CA SER A 323 -36.61 20.24 -9.70
C SER A 323 -36.24 21.16 -8.53
N SER A 324 -36.95 22.28 -8.50
CA SER A 324 -36.72 23.51 -7.77
C SER A 324 -37.37 23.52 -6.38
N TYR A 325 -36.72 24.12 -5.39
CA TYR A 325 -37.33 25.10 -4.49
C TYR A 325 -36.21 26.01 -3.95
N GLY A 326 -36.32 27.31 -4.25
CA GLY A 326 -35.36 28.33 -3.85
C GLY A 326 -35.58 28.85 -2.43
N SER A 327 -34.56 29.48 -1.87
CA SER A 327 -34.53 30.93 -1.66
C SER A 327 -33.22 31.37 -1.01
N SER A 328 -32.67 32.48 -1.53
CA SER A 328 -31.93 33.57 -0.84
C SER A 328 -30.86 33.22 0.20
N ASP A 329 -29.57 33.47 -0.09
CA ASP A 329 -28.98 34.80 0.18
C ASP A 329 -27.48 34.92 -0.19
N SER A 330 -27.21 36.12 -0.74
CA SER A 330 -25.96 36.88 -0.92
C SER A 330 -24.58 36.21 -0.85
N ALA A 331 -23.86 36.44 -1.96
CA ALA A 331 -22.43 36.26 -2.17
C ALA A 331 -21.51 36.90 -1.12
N TYR A 332 -20.50 36.15 -0.71
CA TYR A 332 -19.21 36.70 -0.28
C TYR A 332 -18.11 36.13 -1.18
N GLN A 333 -17.47 37.03 -1.92
CA GLN A 333 -16.31 36.75 -2.77
C GLN A 333 -15.13 36.27 -1.90
N VAL A 334 -14.56 35.11 -2.23
CA VAL A 334 -13.26 34.67 -1.69
C VAL A 334 -12.15 35.27 -2.56
N PRO A 335 -11.17 36.02 -2.01
CA PRO A 335 -10.10 36.59 -2.82
C PRO A 335 -9.17 35.49 -3.35
N THR A 336 -9.00 35.46 -4.66
CA THR A 336 -7.90 34.80 -5.36
C THR A 336 -6.60 35.55 -5.04
N THR A 337 -5.73 34.92 -4.24
CA THR A 337 -4.30 35.26 -4.22
C THR A 337 -3.48 34.01 -4.42
N SER A 338 -2.90 33.90 -5.61
CA SER A 338 -1.75 33.07 -5.93
C SER A 338 -0.55 33.59 -5.13
N ASN A 339 -0.45 33.21 -3.86
CA ASN A 339 0.78 33.36 -3.12
C ASN A 339 1.52 32.03 -3.22
N GLN A 340 2.66 32.03 -3.91
CA GLN A 340 3.77 31.15 -3.56
C GLN A 340 3.84 31.14 -2.03
N ARG A 341 3.63 29.98 -1.40
CA ARG A 341 3.80 29.87 0.05
C ARG A 341 5.30 29.95 0.31
N GLU A 342 5.83 31.17 0.35
CA GLU A 342 7.12 31.46 0.95
C GLU A 342 7.05 30.94 2.39
N TYR A 343 7.67 29.79 2.60
CA TYR A 343 8.08 29.34 3.91
C TYR A 343 8.98 30.43 4.49
N PHE A 344 8.87 30.66 5.80
CA PHE A 344 9.96 31.26 6.56
C PHE A 344 11.20 30.35 6.37
N SER A 345 11.96 30.59 5.31
CA SER A 345 13.15 29.82 4.91
C SER A 345 14.37 30.13 5.77
N GLY A 346 14.17 30.78 6.93
CA GLY A 346 15.23 31.15 7.87
C GLY A 346 15.31 30.29 9.14
N SER A 347 14.27 29.54 9.50
CA SER A 347 14.27 28.76 10.74
C SER A 347 14.77 27.33 10.52
N LYS A 348 15.98 27.05 10.99
CA LYS A 348 16.57 25.70 11.05
C LYS A 348 15.60 24.78 11.83
N PRO A 349 15.35 23.53 11.37
CA PRO A 349 14.52 22.59 12.12
C PRO A 349 15.07 22.41 13.53
N THR A 350 14.17 22.26 14.50
CA THR A 350 14.57 22.06 15.90
C THR A 350 15.34 20.76 16.04
N PHE A 351 14.99 19.75 15.23
CA PHE A 351 15.72 18.51 15.05
C PHE A 351 15.12 17.73 13.85
N THR A 352 15.96 16.95 13.16
CA THR A 352 15.56 16.08 12.04
C THR A 352 15.76 14.62 12.44
N ILE A 353 14.74 13.78 12.24
CA ILE A 353 14.77 12.37 12.61
C ILE A 353 14.15 11.51 11.51
N TYR A 354 14.85 10.46 11.09
CA TYR A 354 14.38 9.53 10.05
C TYR A 354 13.86 10.22 8.77
N GLY A 355 14.38 11.40 8.43
CA GLY A 355 13.96 12.19 7.27
C GLY A 355 12.80 13.17 7.50
N MET A 356 12.22 13.21 8.70
CA MET A 356 11.21 14.21 9.09
C MET A 356 11.82 15.39 9.85
N ASN A 357 11.35 16.60 9.54
CA ASN A 357 11.76 17.82 10.22
C ASN A 357 10.71 18.22 11.25
N LEU A 358 11.14 18.36 12.50
CA LEU A 358 10.28 18.81 13.58
C LEU A 358 10.60 20.26 13.94
N TYR A 359 9.56 21.08 14.00
CA TYR A 359 9.63 22.50 14.35
C TYR A 359 8.81 22.76 15.60
N LEU A 360 9.44 23.31 16.63
CA LEU A 360 8.74 23.85 17.80
C LEU A 360 8.67 25.38 17.66
N THR A 361 7.46 25.94 17.53
CA THR A 361 7.26 27.37 17.30
C THR A 361 6.28 27.98 18.31
N LYS A 362 6.51 29.25 18.65
CA LYS A 362 5.48 30.08 19.30
C LYS A 362 4.69 30.79 18.21
N GLY A 363 3.39 30.57 18.17
CA GLY A 363 2.54 31.13 17.14
C GLY A 363 1.08 30.79 17.31
N TYR A 364 0.26 31.40 16.47
CA TYR A 364 -1.17 31.15 16.39
C TYR A 364 -1.43 30.01 15.41
N ILE A 365 -2.21 29.01 15.82
CA ILE A 365 -2.44 27.79 15.04
C ILE A 365 -3.25 28.08 13.77
N GLU A 366 -4.17 29.03 13.84
CA GLU A 366 -4.98 29.53 12.72
C GLU A 366 -4.16 30.35 11.69
N GLU A 367 -2.91 30.67 11.99
CA GLU A 367 -2.01 31.41 11.08
C GLU A 367 -1.00 30.51 10.36
N GLN A 368 -0.99 29.21 10.66
CA GLN A 368 -0.04 28.26 10.08
C GLN A 368 -0.35 27.95 8.63
N LYS A 369 0.68 27.91 7.77
CA LYS A 369 0.54 27.69 6.33
C LYS A 369 0.78 26.24 5.90
N THR A 370 0.74 25.30 6.84
CA THR A 370 0.95 23.86 6.60
C THR A 370 -0.18 23.26 5.79
N ALA A 371 0.07 22.13 5.12
CA ALA A 371 -0.97 21.45 4.33
C ALA A 371 -2.13 20.98 5.22
N VAL A 372 -1.87 20.56 6.46
CA VAL A 372 -2.89 20.23 7.46
C VAL A 372 -2.74 21.10 8.71
N ILE A 373 -3.86 21.62 9.24
CA ILE A 373 -3.95 22.19 10.58
C ILE A 373 -4.77 21.24 11.47
N VAL A 374 -4.25 20.91 12.64
CA VAL A 374 -4.98 20.08 13.61
C VAL A 374 -5.77 20.97 14.56
N ASN A 375 -7.05 20.65 14.71
CA ASN A 375 -7.96 21.27 15.67
C ASN A 375 -8.31 20.29 16.80
N SER A 376 -8.61 20.82 17.98
CA SER A 376 -9.10 20.09 19.14
C SER A 376 -10.58 20.40 19.38
N LEU A 377 -11.44 19.38 19.33
CA LEU A 377 -12.86 19.45 19.63
C LEU A 377 -13.21 18.72 20.94
N GLY A 378 -14.25 19.19 21.63
CA GLY A 378 -14.89 18.44 22.71
C GLY A 378 -15.82 17.34 22.19
N ALA A 379 -16.35 16.52 23.11
CA ALA A 379 -17.27 15.41 22.80
C ALA A 379 -18.53 15.84 22.02
N ASN A 380 -18.99 17.06 22.27
CA ASN A 380 -20.15 17.68 21.61
C ASN A 380 -19.84 18.19 20.19
N ARG A 381 -18.60 18.08 19.73
CA ARG A 381 -18.12 18.47 18.40
C ARG A 381 -18.42 19.94 18.05
N ASN A 382 -18.55 20.79 19.07
CA ASN A 382 -18.88 22.20 18.91
C ASN A 382 -17.63 23.05 18.70
N LEU A 383 -17.47 23.62 17.49
CA LEU A 383 -16.35 24.52 17.16
C LEU A 383 -16.40 25.87 17.90
N ASN A 384 -17.53 26.22 18.52
CA ASN A 384 -17.63 27.41 19.36
C ASN A 384 -17.11 27.19 20.79
N GLU A 385 -16.49 26.05 21.09
CA GLU A 385 -15.96 25.73 22.41
C GLU A 385 -14.45 25.50 22.37
N GLY A 386 -13.73 26.06 23.35
CA GLY A 386 -12.28 26.03 23.40
C GLY A 386 -11.61 27.13 22.56
N ASN A 387 -10.47 27.63 23.05
CA ASN A 387 -9.79 28.78 22.45
C ASN A 387 -9.25 28.49 21.04
N ILE A 388 -8.70 27.29 20.83
CA ILE A 388 -8.17 26.84 19.52
C ILE A 388 -9.30 26.71 18.49
N SER A 389 -10.36 25.97 18.83
CA SER A 389 -11.50 25.78 17.94
C SER A 389 -12.19 27.09 17.58
N LYS A 390 -12.35 28.03 18.53
CA LYS A 390 -12.88 29.38 18.26
C LYS A 390 -11.98 30.17 17.31
N ALA A 391 -10.66 30.13 17.49
CA ALA A 391 -9.72 30.85 16.65
C ALA A 391 -9.73 30.31 15.21
N ILE A 392 -9.71 28.99 15.07
CA ILE A 392 -9.82 28.28 13.79
C ILE A 392 -11.17 28.60 13.12
N LEU A 393 -12.29 28.53 13.84
CA LEU A 393 -13.62 28.81 13.28
C LEU A 393 -13.76 30.27 12.83
N ARG A 394 -13.30 31.23 13.65
CA ARG A 394 -13.34 32.66 13.30
C ARG A 394 -12.60 32.95 12.00
N LYS A 395 -11.48 32.25 11.76
CA LYS A 395 -10.68 32.45 10.56
C LYS A 395 -11.15 31.62 9.37
N ALA A 396 -11.60 30.39 9.57
CA ALA A 396 -12.11 29.51 8.51
C ALA A 396 -13.48 29.90 7.98
N GLY A 397 -14.30 30.59 8.79
CA GLY A 397 -15.68 30.94 8.48
C GLY A 397 -16.69 29.85 8.86
N ASN A 398 -17.98 30.21 8.89
CA ASN A 398 -19.06 29.36 9.38
C ASN A 398 -19.27 28.07 8.57
N SER A 399 -18.81 28.01 7.32
CA SER A 399 -18.88 26.81 6.48
C SER A 399 -18.12 25.62 7.08
N LEU A 400 -17.06 25.88 7.86
CA LEU A 400 -16.33 24.82 8.57
C LEU A 400 -17.22 24.11 9.59
N SER A 401 -18.05 24.85 10.34
CA SER A 401 -19.03 24.27 11.27
C SER A 401 -20.05 23.41 10.58
N GLN A 402 -20.52 23.85 9.40
CA GLN A 402 -21.50 23.07 8.63
C GLN A 402 -20.92 21.73 8.17
N GLU A 403 -19.69 21.71 7.64
CA GLU A 403 -19.04 20.47 7.22
C GLU A 403 -18.77 19.51 8.39
N VAL A 404 -18.35 20.03 9.55
CA VAL A 404 -18.20 19.19 10.76
C VAL A 404 -19.54 18.59 11.18
N LEU A 405 -20.63 19.36 11.15
CA LEU A 405 -21.97 18.87 11.51
C LEU A 405 -22.48 17.82 10.51
N ASP A 406 -22.30 18.05 9.22
CA ASP A 406 -22.77 17.12 8.19
C ASP A 406 -21.98 15.81 8.22
N LYS A 407 -20.65 15.87 8.38
CA LYS A 407 -19.85 14.65 8.56
C LYS A 407 -20.17 13.95 9.88
N SER A 408 -20.47 14.69 10.94
CA SER A 408 -20.79 14.10 12.24
C SER A 408 -22.00 13.16 12.23
N LYS A 409 -22.90 13.26 11.24
CA LYS A 409 -24.06 12.37 11.05
C LYS A 409 -23.69 10.95 10.60
N TYR A 410 -22.53 10.78 9.98
CA TYR A 410 -22.06 9.51 9.39
C TYR A 410 -20.81 8.95 10.09
N VAL A 411 -20.42 9.58 11.20
CA VAL A 411 -19.20 9.29 11.96
C VAL A 411 -19.62 8.52 13.21
N SER A 412 -19.06 7.32 13.36
CA SER A 412 -19.31 6.43 14.51
C SER A 412 -19.00 7.15 15.83
N PRO A 413 -19.68 6.81 16.95
CA PRO A 413 -19.29 7.29 18.27
C PRO A 413 -17.84 6.96 18.65
N THR A 414 -17.21 6.00 17.97
CA THR A 414 -15.83 5.56 18.16
C THR A 414 -14.80 6.34 17.34
N ASP A 415 -15.22 7.21 16.43
CA ASP A 415 -14.30 7.95 15.58
C ASP A 415 -13.66 9.11 16.35
N ILE A 416 -12.33 9.17 16.28
CA ILE A 416 -11.47 10.06 17.09
C ILE A 416 -11.00 11.30 16.34
N MET A 417 -11.25 11.39 15.03
CA MET A 417 -10.85 12.51 14.18
C MET A 417 -11.83 12.70 13.02
N ILE A 418 -12.23 13.93 12.74
CA ILE A 418 -13.04 14.31 11.57
C ILE A 418 -12.19 15.20 10.65
N PRO A 419 -11.90 14.82 9.40
CA PRO A 419 -11.23 15.68 8.44
C PRO A 419 -12.22 16.60 7.71
N THR A 420 -11.89 17.87 7.51
CA THR A 420 -12.66 18.86 6.75
C THR A 420 -11.75 19.72 5.85
N ARG A 421 -12.34 20.55 4.98
CA ARG A 421 -11.58 21.53 4.18
C ARG A 421 -11.08 22.69 5.05
N GLY A 422 -9.98 23.32 4.64
CA GLY A 422 -9.43 24.51 5.32
C GLY A 422 -10.28 25.78 5.22
N TYR A 423 -11.14 25.91 4.21
CA TYR A 423 -11.89 27.13 3.89
C TYR A 423 -10.97 28.36 3.80
N TYR A 424 -11.21 29.40 4.60
CA TYR A 424 -10.39 30.61 4.63
C TYR A 424 -9.08 30.46 5.42
N LEU A 425 -8.81 29.29 6.03
CA LEU A 425 -7.51 29.01 6.62
C LEU A 425 -6.45 28.76 5.54
N PRO A 426 -5.18 29.12 5.79
CA PRO A 426 -4.08 28.87 4.85
C PRO A 426 -3.58 27.42 4.85
N CYS A 427 -4.49 26.44 4.89
CA CYS A 427 -4.22 25.00 4.86
C CYS A 427 -5.20 24.28 3.91
N ASP A 428 -4.87 23.05 3.50
CA ASP A 428 -5.73 22.27 2.60
C ASP A 428 -6.85 21.59 3.40
N PHE A 429 -6.52 21.07 4.58
CA PHE A 429 -7.44 20.36 5.46
C PHE A 429 -7.30 20.76 6.93
N VAL A 430 -8.42 20.70 7.65
CA VAL A 430 -8.43 20.74 9.12
C VAL A 430 -8.78 19.36 9.65
N TYR A 431 -7.93 18.81 10.51
CA TYR A 431 -8.21 17.54 11.21
C TYR A 431 -8.73 17.85 12.60
N HIS A 432 -10.01 17.59 12.84
CA HIS A 432 -10.68 17.85 14.10
C HIS A 432 -10.59 16.62 15.01
N VAL A 433 -9.61 16.62 15.91
CA VAL A 433 -9.44 15.55 16.91
C VAL A 433 -10.47 15.71 18.02
N ILE A 434 -11.25 14.66 18.27
CA ILE A 434 -12.31 14.64 19.29
C ILE A 434 -11.70 14.17 20.60
N LEU A 435 -11.60 15.08 21.57
CA LEU A 435 -11.08 14.81 22.90
C LEU A 435 -12.24 14.75 23.90
N GLN A 436 -12.47 13.57 24.48
CA GLN A 436 -13.50 13.37 25.51
C GLN A 436 -12.91 13.26 26.91
N ARG A 437 -13.60 13.85 27.90
CA ARG A 437 -13.24 13.73 29.31
C ARG A 437 -14.15 12.69 29.97
N SER A 438 -13.85 11.41 29.78
CA SER A 438 -14.53 10.33 30.47
C SER A 438 -13.53 9.24 30.82
N GLY A 439 -13.22 9.07 32.11
CA GLY A 439 -12.59 7.91 32.80
C GLY A 439 -11.39 7.16 32.19
N SER A 440 -10.96 7.51 30.99
CA SER A 440 -10.00 6.80 30.13
C SER A 440 -8.69 7.59 30.08
N ASP A 441 -7.59 6.85 29.90
CA ASP A 441 -6.23 7.37 29.99
C ASP A 441 -6.02 8.54 28.99
N GLN A 442 -5.78 9.74 29.52
CA GLN A 442 -5.51 10.96 28.74
C GLN A 442 -4.38 10.74 27.73
N LYS A 443 -3.41 9.88 28.07
CA LYS A 443 -2.31 9.49 27.18
C LYS A 443 -2.83 8.75 25.96
N LYS A 444 -3.77 7.82 26.13
CA LYS A 444 -4.33 7.02 25.04
C LYS A 444 -5.07 7.90 24.03
N ILE A 445 -5.91 8.83 24.50
CA ILE A 445 -6.66 9.73 23.60
C ILE A 445 -5.71 10.63 22.80
N LEU A 446 -4.65 11.15 23.44
CA LEU A 446 -3.63 11.94 22.75
C LEU A 446 -2.88 11.10 21.70
N LYS A 447 -2.44 9.89 22.04
CA LYS A 447 -1.77 8.97 21.10
C LYS A 447 -2.66 8.64 19.92
N ASP A 448 -3.90 8.22 20.19
CA ASP A 448 -4.87 7.87 19.17
C ASP A 448 -5.14 9.07 18.24
N GLY A 449 -5.29 10.28 18.80
CA GLY A 449 -5.51 11.51 18.03
C GLY A 449 -4.32 11.91 17.14
N ILE A 450 -3.10 11.84 17.68
CA ILE A 450 -1.87 12.12 16.90
C ILE A 450 -1.70 11.07 15.80
N ASN A 451 -1.85 9.78 16.11
CA ASN A 451 -1.76 8.70 15.13
C ASN A 451 -2.81 8.80 14.05
N ALA A 452 -4.06 9.13 14.40
CA ALA A 452 -5.09 9.37 13.40
C ALA A 452 -4.67 10.48 12.45
N CYS A 453 -4.14 11.59 12.98
CA CYS A 453 -3.68 12.71 12.16
C CYS A 453 -2.49 12.33 11.27
N LEU A 454 -1.45 11.72 11.83
CA LEU A 454 -0.22 11.37 11.11
C LEU A 454 -0.45 10.25 10.08
N ASN A 455 -1.19 9.20 10.42
CA ASN A 455 -1.51 8.13 9.47
C ASN A 455 -2.44 8.62 8.35
N THR A 456 -3.39 9.50 8.68
CA THR A 456 -4.25 10.12 7.65
C THR A 456 -3.41 11.04 6.76
N ALA A 457 -2.49 11.82 7.33
CA ALA A 457 -1.55 12.65 6.58
C ALA A 457 -0.63 11.80 5.68
N LEU A 458 -0.11 10.68 6.17
CA LEU A 458 0.72 9.74 5.41
C LEU A 458 -0.07 9.10 4.26
N ARG A 459 -1.28 8.62 4.55
CA ARG A 459 -2.17 8.01 3.56
C ARG A 459 -2.49 8.95 2.39
N TYR A 460 -2.61 10.25 2.66
CA TYR A 460 -2.85 11.28 1.64
C TYR A 460 -1.57 12.00 1.19
N ASN A 461 -0.41 11.51 1.61
CA ASN A 461 0.92 12.02 1.28
C ASN A 461 1.03 13.54 1.48
N THR A 462 0.61 13.99 2.66
CA THR A 462 0.67 15.39 3.11
C THR A 462 2.13 15.80 3.38
N SER A 463 2.54 16.95 2.86
CA SER A 463 3.92 17.46 3.03
C SER A 463 4.19 18.14 4.37
N SER A 464 3.17 18.68 5.04
CA SER A 464 3.34 19.32 6.35
C SER A 464 2.07 19.34 7.19
N ILE A 465 2.23 19.25 8.52
CA ILE A 465 1.13 19.25 9.49
C ILE A 465 1.46 20.09 10.72
N SER A 466 0.51 20.90 11.18
CA SER A 466 0.62 21.70 12.41
C SER A 466 -0.25 21.15 13.52
N PHE A 467 0.37 20.81 14.64
CA PHE A 467 -0.30 20.41 15.88
C PHE A 467 -0.28 21.53 16.92
N PRO A 468 -1.44 21.90 17.50
CA PRO A 468 -1.45 22.66 18.74
C PRO A 468 -1.19 21.72 19.93
N ALA A 469 -0.98 22.29 21.13
CA ALA A 469 -0.97 21.49 22.35
C ALA A 469 -2.36 20.94 22.68
N LEU A 470 -2.63 19.70 22.26
CA LEU A 470 -3.94 19.07 22.38
C LEU A 470 -4.31 18.88 23.86
N GLY A 471 -5.49 19.38 24.25
CA GLY A 471 -6.06 19.17 25.59
C GLY A 471 -5.47 19.99 26.75
N THR A 472 -4.43 20.81 26.55
CA THR A 472 -3.84 21.63 27.64
C THR A 472 -4.72 22.79 28.10
N GLY A 473 -5.70 23.19 27.28
CA GLY A 473 -6.66 24.26 27.59
C GLY A 473 -7.84 23.78 28.44
N MET A 474 -9.05 23.82 27.88
CA MET A 474 -10.32 23.54 28.60
C MET A 474 -10.41 22.13 29.21
N LEU A 475 -9.62 21.17 28.70
CA LEU A 475 -9.56 19.80 29.22
C LEU A 475 -8.53 19.64 30.36
N CYS A 476 -7.71 20.65 30.62
CA CYS A 476 -6.70 20.71 31.68
C CYS A 476 -5.75 19.52 31.72
N PHE A 477 -5.39 18.96 30.55
CA PHE A 477 -4.38 17.89 30.51
C PHE A 477 -3.02 18.43 30.98
N PRO A 478 -2.27 17.67 31.80
CA PRO A 478 -0.99 18.14 32.31
C PRO A 478 -0.02 18.46 31.15
N LYS A 479 0.44 19.71 31.08
CA LYS A 479 1.35 20.20 30.03
C LYS A 479 2.59 19.30 29.81
N PRO A 480 3.28 18.79 30.86
CA PRO A 480 4.41 17.88 30.68
C PRO A 480 4.01 16.55 30.02
N VAL A 481 2.82 16.03 30.35
CA VAL A 481 2.31 14.79 29.77
C VAL A 481 1.95 14.99 28.30
N VAL A 482 1.29 16.10 27.96
CA VAL A 482 0.95 16.43 26.57
C VAL A 482 2.21 16.59 25.72
N ALA A 483 3.18 17.39 26.19
CA ALA A 483 4.44 17.62 25.50
C ALA A 483 5.19 16.31 25.24
N LYS A 484 5.32 15.47 26.27
CA LYS A 484 5.99 14.17 26.16
C LYS A 484 5.25 13.22 25.21
N VAL A 485 3.94 13.02 25.40
CA VAL A 485 3.16 12.07 24.60
C VAL A 485 3.13 12.47 23.14
N MET A 486 2.84 13.75 22.84
CA MET A 486 2.78 14.20 21.45
C MET A 486 4.15 14.12 20.75
N THR A 487 5.23 14.45 21.47
CA THR A 487 6.60 14.31 20.93
C THR A 487 6.94 12.84 20.71
N ASP A 488 6.75 11.99 21.72
CA ASP A 488 7.04 10.54 21.64
C ASP A 488 6.26 9.86 20.51
N GLU A 489 5.00 10.26 20.28
CA GLU A 489 4.17 9.67 19.22
C GLU A 489 4.65 10.08 17.83
N VAL A 490 4.99 11.35 17.62
CA VAL A 490 5.61 11.80 16.35
C VAL A 490 6.93 11.07 16.10
N LEU A 491 7.74 10.86 17.13
CA LEU A 491 9.01 10.12 17.00
C LEU A 491 8.80 8.64 16.71
N SER A 492 7.79 8.02 17.34
CA SER A 492 7.41 6.62 17.09
C SER A 492 6.92 6.46 15.66
N PHE A 493 6.02 7.33 15.23
CA PHE A 493 5.54 7.40 13.86
C PHE A 493 6.70 7.60 12.86
N ALA A 494 7.67 8.46 13.19
CA ALA A 494 8.85 8.69 12.35
C ALA A 494 9.76 7.49 12.19
N LYS A 495 9.93 6.71 13.25
CA LYS A 495 10.70 5.49 13.21
C LYS A 495 10.02 4.40 12.38
N GLU A 496 8.71 4.31 12.47
CA GLU A 496 7.90 3.31 11.76
C GLU A 496 7.68 3.68 10.29
N ASN A 497 7.66 4.97 9.98
CA ASN A 497 7.31 5.48 8.65
C ASN A 497 8.31 6.56 8.22
N PRO A 498 9.52 6.17 7.73
CA PRO A 498 10.47 7.12 7.15
C PRO A 498 9.83 7.81 5.94
N CYS A 499 9.40 9.05 6.15
CA CYS A 499 8.79 9.91 5.14
C CYS A 499 9.33 11.32 5.35
N ASN A 500 9.21 12.18 4.35
CA ASN A 500 9.66 13.55 4.49
C ASN A 500 8.43 14.47 4.56
N MET A 501 7.93 14.58 5.78
CA MET A 501 6.81 15.40 6.20
C MET A 501 7.29 16.37 7.29
N ASP A 502 7.00 17.65 7.14
CA ASP A 502 7.36 18.66 8.14
C ASP A 502 6.28 18.73 9.23
N ILE A 503 6.68 18.58 10.49
CA ILE A 503 5.76 18.56 11.63
C ILE A 503 6.02 19.78 12.51
N PHE A 504 4.99 20.61 12.68
CA PHE A 504 5.04 21.84 13.47
C PHE A 504 4.27 21.67 14.77
N PHE A 505 4.93 21.83 15.91
CA PHE A 505 4.28 22.02 17.20
C PHE A 505 4.13 23.51 17.46
N VAL A 506 2.89 23.99 17.41
CA VAL A 506 2.56 25.42 17.43
C VAL A 506 1.91 25.76 18.75
N ILE A 507 2.69 26.41 19.62
CA ILE A 507 2.25 26.77 20.96
C ILE A 507 1.88 28.25 20.97
N HIS A 508 0.70 28.57 21.52
CA HIS A 508 0.23 29.95 21.59
C HIS A 508 1.29 30.85 22.27
N PRO A 509 1.58 32.08 21.76
CA PRO A 509 2.69 32.90 22.26
C PRO A 509 2.66 33.15 23.77
N ASN A 510 1.46 33.28 24.33
CA ASN A 510 1.23 33.52 25.76
C ASN A 510 1.32 32.25 26.63
N ASP A 511 1.38 31.05 26.06
CA ASP A 511 1.48 29.79 26.81
C ASP A 511 2.95 29.35 26.92
N THR A 512 3.71 30.13 27.70
CA THR A 512 5.14 29.92 27.90
C THR A 512 5.47 28.61 28.58
N ASP A 513 4.60 28.12 29.47
CA ASP A 513 4.85 26.88 30.21
C ASP A 513 4.72 25.68 29.27
N THR A 514 3.66 25.61 28.44
CA THR A 514 3.51 24.50 27.50
C THR A 514 4.67 24.48 26.51
N TYR A 515 5.12 25.66 26.05
CA TYR A 515 6.29 25.76 25.18
C TYR A 515 7.56 25.26 25.87
N SER A 516 7.74 25.59 27.15
CA SER A 516 8.88 25.10 27.96
C SER A 516 8.88 23.58 28.07
N GLU A 517 7.72 22.97 28.29
CA GLU A 517 7.59 21.50 28.37
C GLU A 517 7.88 20.81 27.03
N PHE A 518 7.40 21.33 25.91
CA PHE A 518 7.77 20.82 24.58
C PHE A 518 9.27 21.00 24.29
N LYS A 519 9.86 22.12 24.70
CA LYS A 519 11.30 22.36 24.54
C LYS A 519 12.12 21.34 25.33
N LYS A 520 11.75 21.05 26.58
CA LYS A 520 12.40 20.00 27.40
C LYS A 520 12.26 18.62 26.76
N ALA A 521 11.07 18.28 26.27
CA ALA A 521 10.82 17.00 25.59
C ALA A 521 11.74 16.83 24.35
N PHE A 522 11.94 17.89 23.57
CA PHE A 522 12.84 17.87 22.41
C PHE A 522 14.33 17.77 22.82
N GLN A 523 14.74 18.49 23.86
CA GLN A 523 16.13 18.47 24.35
C GLN A 523 16.53 17.11 24.93
N ALA A 524 15.62 16.43 25.63
CA ALA A 524 15.86 15.09 26.15
C ALA A 524 16.22 14.09 25.03
N GLN A 525 15.69 14.29 23.82
CA GLN A 525 15.93 13.40 22.68
C GLN A 525 17.28 13.66 21.99
N GLN A 526 17.80 14.90 22.04
CA GLN A 526 19.10 15.26 21.44
C GLN A 526 20.29 14.73 22.25
N GLN A 527 20.15 14.51 23.56
CA GLN A 527 21.22 13.96 24.40
C GLN A 527 21.47 12.47 24.17
N HIS A 528 20.50 11.74 23.61
CA HIS A 528 20.66 10.32 23.25
C HIS A 528 21.40 10.09 21.91
N SER A 529 21.69 11.14 21.13
CA SER A 529 22.23 11.02 19.75
C SER A 529 23.68 11.49 19.56
N ALA A 530 24.41 11.87 20.63
CA ALA A 530 25.67 12.62 20.54
C ALA A 530 27.01 11.83 20.69
N SER A 531 27.04 10.49 20.62
CA SER A 531 28.31 9.72 20.62
C SER A 531 28.66 9.21 19.22
N ALA A 532 29.62 9.86 18.55
CA ALA A 532 30.13 9.45 17.22
C ALA A 532 31.13 8.27 17.30
N PRO A 533 31.34 7.48 16.21
CA PRO A 533 32.15 6.26 16.22
C PRO A 533 33.64 6.54 15.94
N GLN A 534 34.52 5.84 16.66
CA GLN A 534 35.96 5.79 16.44
C GLN A 534 36.30 4.68 15.43
N GLU A 535 37.15 5.00 14.44
CA GLU A 535 37.61 4.10 13.37
C GLU A 535 38.22 2.78 13.90
N TRP A 536 37.79 1.64 13.35
CA TRP A 536 38.35 0.32 13.64
C TRP A 536 38.99 -0.31 12.40
N LYS A 537 40.25 -0.74 12.54
CA LYS A 537 41.02 -1.48 11.52
C LYS A 537 40.67 -2.97 11.55
N ALA A 538 40.49 -3.56 10.37
CA ALA A 538 40.11 -4.97 10.21
C ALA A 538 41.18 -5.95 10.75
N PRO A 539 40.80 -7.02 11.49
CA PRO A 539 41.67 -8.17 11.72
C PRO A 539 41.55 -9.17 10.57
N HIS A 540 42.71 -9.70 10.16
CA HIS A 540 42.83 -10.73 9.15
C HIS A 540 42.22 -12.07 9.59
N GLY A 541 41.57 -12.74 8.62
CA GLY A 541 41.59 -14.20 8.50
C GLY A 541 40.27 -14.90 8.82
N LEU A 542 39.47 -15.16 7.78
CA LEU A 542 38.71 -16.40 7.59
C LEU A 542 38.34 -16.50 6.10
N ASN A 543 38.96 -17.47 5.42
CA ASN A 543 38.66 -17.84 4.05
C ASN A 543 37.23 -18.42 3.97
N ALA A 544 36.28 -17.63 3.49
CA ALA A 544 35.02 -18.12 2.94
C ALA A 544 35.11 -17.96 1.42
N ALA A 545 34.94 -19.06 0.67
CA ALA A 545 34.79 -18.99 -0.78
C ALA A 545 33.65 -18.00 -1.11
N ALA A 546 33.95 -16.96 -1.89
CA ALA A 546 33.01 -15.89 -2.19
C ALA A 546 31.72 -16.46 -2.81
N GLU A 547 30.63 -16.45 -2.07
CA GLU A 547 29.32 -16.80 -2.61
C GLU A 547 28.98 -15.82 -3.75
N GLU A 548 28.65 -16.37 -4.91
CA GLU A 548 28.33 -15.58 -6.10
C GLU A 548 27.00 -14.83 -5.89
N MET A 549 27.04 -13.50 -6.01
CA MET A 549 25.86 -12.63 -5.90
C MET A 549 25.03 -12.69 -7.18
N SER A 550 23.75 -13.03 -7.05
CA SER A 550 22.83 -13.20 -8.17
C SER A 550 21.38 -12.90 -7.81
N LEU A 551 20.61 -12.46 -8.79
CA LEU A 551 19.16 -12.35 -8.73
C LEU A 551 18.55 -13.42 -9.63
N THR A 552 17.65 -14.22 -9.09
CA THR A 552 16.91 -15.26 -9.79
C THR A 552 15.45 -14.84 -9.88
N LEU A 553 14.87 -14.86 -11.07
CA LEU A 553 13.44 -14.69 -11.30
C LEU A 553 12.84 -16.01 -11.74
N SER A 554 11.71 -16.38 -11.13
CA SER A 554 10.96 -17.55 -11.52
C SER A 554 9.49 -17.22 -11.75
N GLY A 555 8.90 -17.76 -12.81
CA GLY A 555 7.53 -17.44 -13.19
C GLY A 555 6.82 -18.58 -13.93
N PRO A 556 5.49 -18.51 -14.06
CA PRO A 556 4.70 -19.56 -14.69
C PRO A 556 4.82 -19.58 -16.21
N ARG A 557 5.29 -18.48 -16.83
CA ARG A 557 5.39 -18.34 -18.29
C ARG A 557 6.78 -17.84 -18.66
N TYR A 558 7.29 -18.30 -19.80
CA TYR A 558 8.59 -17.89 -20.34
C TYR A 558 8.65 -16.39 -20.59
N GLU A 559 7.62 -15.82 -21.25
CA GLU A 559 7.59 -14.39 -21.58
C GLU A 559 7.55 -13.46 -20.37
N ASP A 560 6.92 -13.91 -19.28
CA ASP A 560 6.83 -13.19 -18.01
C ASP A 560 8.24 -13.02 -17.42
N VAL A 561 9.00 -14.12 -17.36
CA VAL A 561 10.37 -14.15 -16.82
C VAL A 561 11.35 -13.40 -17.73
N GLU A 562 11.20 -13.52 -19.05
CA GLU A 562 12.05 -12.82 -20.02
C GLU A 562 11.83 -11.31 -20.01
N ASP A 563 10.58 -10.84 -19.99
CA ASP A 563 10.26 -9.40 -19.88
C ASP A 563 10.81 -8.83 -18.56
N ALA A 564 10.60 -9.55 -17.45
CA ALA A 564 11.08 -9.15 -16.13
C ALA A 564 12.61 -9.07 -16.07
N MET A 565 13.30 -10.09 -16.61
CA MET A 565 14.75 -10.16 -16.64
C MET A 565 15.34 -9.07 -17.53
N PHE A 566 14.73 -8.83 -18.69
CA PHE A 566 15.15 -7.77 -19.60
C PHE A 566 15.00 -6.39 -18.95
N TRP A 567 13.84 -6.11 -18.34
CA TRP A 567 13.59 -4.86 -17.62
C TRP A 567 14.60 -4.68 -16.49
N MET A 568 14.88 -5.73 -15.72
CA MET A 568 15.85 -5.65 -14.63
C MET A 568 17.26 -5.33 -15.12
N GLN A 569 17.70 -5.96 -16.22
CA GLN A 569 18.99 -5.66 -16.83
C GLN A 569 19.07 -4.22 -17.34
N TYR A 570 17.98 -3.69 -17.91
CA TYR A 570 17.89 -2.29 -18.34
C TYR A 570 18.07 -1.34 -17.15
N ILE A 571 17.36 -1.59 -16.04
CA ILE A 571 17.42 -0.76 -14.83
C ILE A 571 18.79 -0.82 -14.14
N ILE A 572 19.40 -2.00 -14.03
CA ILE A 572 20.74 -2.14 -13.43
C ILE A 572 21.82 -1.45 -14.28
N LYS A 573 21.68 -1.46 -15.62
CA LYS A 573 22.64 -0.81 -16.53
C LYS A 573 22.42 0.70 -16.66
N ALA A 574 21.30 1.23 -16.15
CA ALA A 574 21.00 2.65 -16.21
C ALA A 574 22.07 3.48 -15.49
N SER A 575 22.74 4.36 -16.23
CA SER A 575 23.85 5.18 -15.72
C SER A 575 23.33 6.47 -15.08
N GLY A 576 22.39 6.36 -14.13
CA GLY A 576 21.77 7.51 -13.47
C GLY A 576 20.70 8.24 -14.30
N TYR A 577 20.19 7.60 -15.35
CA TYR A 577 19.11 8.10 -16.20
C TYR A 577 18.17 6.94 -16.57
N VAL A 578 16.87 7.12 -16.36
CA VAL A 578 15.83 6.20 -16.85
C VAL A 578 14.65 7.00 -17.39
N LEU A 579 14.16 6.61 -18.57
CA LEU A 579 12.90 7.09 -19.14
C LEU A 579 11.82 6.02 -18.96
N ILE A 580 10.76 6.36 -18.23
CA ILE A 580 9.57 5.51 -18.08
C ILE A 580 8.50 6.03 -19.03
N GLN A 581 8.19 5.27 -20.08
CA GLN A 581 7.15 5.64 -21.03
C GLN A 581 5.90 4.79 -20.77
N ASN A 582 4.84 5.42 -20.22
CA ASN A 582 3.62 4.71 -19.85
C ASN A 582 2.42 5.66 -19.86
N ASN A 583 1.46 5.42 -20.76
CA ASN A 583 0.31 6.31 -20.90
C ASN A 583 -0.64 6.31 -19.68
N HIS A 584 -0.49 5.41 -18.71
CA HIS A 584 -1.21 5.53 -17.43
C HIS A 584 -0.67 6.65 -16.54
N ILE A 585 0.43 7.32 -16.89
CA ILE A 585 0.81 8.58 -16.25
C ILE A 585 -0.32 9.63 -16.44
N TYR A 586 -1.10 9.57 -17.52
CA TYR A 586 -2.30 10.42 -17.68
C TYR A 586 -3.35 10.23 -16.59
N LEU A 587 -3.34 9.09 -15.89
CA LEU A 587 -4.23 8.78 -14.78
C LEU A 587 -3.70 9.28 -13.45
N PHE A 588 -2.46 9.80 -13.38
CA PHE A 588 -1.91 10.33 -12.15
C PHE A 588 -2.72 11.53 -11.68
N GLY A 589 -3.45 11.30 -10.60
CA GLY A 589 -4.25 12.31 -9.95
C GLY A 589 -3.40 13.19 -9.05
N LYS A 590 -4.09 14.02 -8.26
CA LYS A 590 -3.43 14.89 -7.28
C LYS A 590 -2.59 14.12 -6.25
N LYS A 591 -2.98 12.88 -5.94
CA LYS A 591 -2.26 12.02 -4.98
C LYS A 591 -0.91 11.61 -5.54
N GLU A 592 -0.87 11.07 -6.75
CA GLU A 592 0.35 10.59 -7.41
C GLU A 592 1.29 11.75 -7.73
N GLN A 593 0.75 12.88 -8.18
CA GLN A 593 1.55 14.10 -8.39
C GLN A 593 2.21 14.61 -7.09
N ARG A 594 1.49 14.59 -5.96
CA ARG A 594 2.07 14.90 -4.65
C ARG A 594 3.15 13.89 -4.27
N THR A 595 2.97 12.62 -4.61
CA THR A 595 3.96 11.56 -4.35
C THR A 595 5.22 11.77 -5.15
N LEU A 596 5.14 12.09 -6.45
CA LEU A 596 6.31 12.44 -7.27
C LEU A 596 7.06 13.67 -6.76
N CYS A 597 6.34 14.64 -6.18
CA CYS A 597 6.92 15.83 -5.57
C CYS A 597 7.31 15.63 -4.09
N SER A 598 7.06 14.46 -3.52
CA SER A 598 7.37 14.19 -2.11
C SER A 598 8.86 13.98 -1.97
N PRO A 599 9.44 14.25 -0.79
CA PRO A 599 10.88 14.24 -0.73
C PRO A 599 11.49 12.83 -0.66
N GLN A 600 10.68 11.77 -0.75
CA GLN A 600 11.16 10.44 -1.09
C GLN A 600 11.90 10.41 -2.45
N PHE A 601 11.57 11.36 -3.35
CA PHE A 601 12.24 11.56 -4.63
C PHE A 601 13.23 12.74 -4.62
N SER A 602 13.53 13.33 -3.46
CA SER A 602 14.44 14.50 -3.38
C SER A 602 15.87 14.24 -3.87
N GLN A 603 16.29 12.97 -3.91
CA GLN A 603 17.60 12.53 -4.39
C GLN A 603 17.66 12.35 -5.91
N VAL A 604 16.53 12.50 -6.61
CA VAL A 604 16.44 12.41 -8.07
C VAL A 604 15.70 13.62 -8.62
N LYS A 605 15.93 13.93 -9.89
CA LYS A 605 15.12 14.88 -10.64
C LYS A 605 14.16 14.10 -11.53
N ILE A 606 12.87 14.37 -11.38
CA ILE A 606 11.80 13.79 -12.19
C ILE A 606 11.22 14.90 -13.06
N SER A 607 11.15 14.68 -14.37
CA SER A 607 10.47 15.56 -15.31
C SER A 607 9.48 14.78 -16.16
N GLU A 608 8.30 15.36 -16.37
CA GLU A 608 7.29 14.81 -17.25
C GLU A 608 7.49 15.38 -18.66
N ASP A 609 7.43 14.49 -19.65
CA ASP A 609 7.56 14.83 -21.07
C ASP A 609 6.37 14.26 -21.84
N LEU A 610 5.63 15.15 -22.49
CA LEU A 610 4.50 14.84 -23.35
C LEU A 610 4.86 15.14 -24.79
N ARG A 611 5.04 14.09 -25.60
CA ARG A 611 5.34 14.20 -27.03
C ARG A 611 4.50 13.23 -27.81
N ASP A 612 3.85 13.72 -28.87
CA ASP A 612 3.12 12.90 -29.84
C ASP A 612 2.03 11.97 -29.21
N GLY A 613 1.33 12.45 -28.18
CA GLY A 613 0.30 11.68 -27.47
C GLY A 613 0.85 10.59 -26.53
N LYS A 614 2.17 10.57 -26.31
CA LYS A 614 2.84 9.74 -25.32
C LYS A 614 3.23 10.60 -24.14
N VAL A 615 3.08 10.04 -22.95
CA VAL A 615 3.59 10.62 -21.70
C VAL A 615 4.71 9.75 -21.15
N SER A 616 5.75 10.42 -20.68
CA SER A 616 6.91 9.78 -20.08
C SER A 616 7.42 10.54 -18.87
N LEU A 617 8.02 9.82 -17.93
CA LEU A 617 8.73 10.37 -16.80
C LEU A 617 10.23 10.11 -17.00
N GLU A 618 10.98 11.19 -17.10
CA GLU A 618 12.44 11.17 -17.11
C GLU A 618 12.95 11.29 -15.68
N ILE A 619 13.73 10.31 -15.24
CA ILE A 619 14.29 10.23 -13.88
C ILE A 619 15.81 10.27 -13.97
N THR A 620 16.42 11.28 -13.34
CA THR A 620 17.88 11.51 -13.35
C THR A 620 18.44 11.63 -11.94
N GLY A 621 19.64 11.11 -11.69
CA GLY A 621 20.28 11.16 -10.37
C GLY A 621 21.42 10.15 -10.22
N SER A 622 21.79 9.81 -8.98
CA SER A 622 22.73 8.72 -8.74
C SER A 622 22.12 7.39 -9.20
N GLN A 623 22.93 6.44 -9.68
CA GLN A 623 22.42 5.14 -10.14
C GLN A 623 21.56 4.44 -9.08
N LYS A 624 22.00 4.45 -7.81
CA LYS A 624 21.27 3.85 -6.69
C LYS A 624 19.92 4.50 -6.46
N ASP A 625 19.87 5.83 -6.49
CA ASP A 625 18.63 6.58 -6.20
C ASP A 625 17.66 6.52 -7.37
N VAL A 626 18.16 6.50 -8.61
CA VAL A 626 17.35 6.29 -9.82
C VAL A 626 16.71 4.91 -9.80
N ILE A 627 17.44 3.84 -9.46
CA ILE A 627 16.87 2.48 -9.37
C ILE A 627 15.72 2.46 -8.36
N LYS A 628 15.92 3.04 -7.16
CA LYS A 628 14.88 3.13 -6.14
C LYS A 628 13.67 3.93 -6.63
N ALA A 629 13.91 5.11 -7.21
CA ALA A 629 12.86 5.99 -7.70
C ALA A 629 12.04 5.32 -8.81
N VAL A 630 12.70 4.64 -9.76
CA VAL A 630 12.02 3.93 -10.84
C VAL A 630 11.12 2.82 -10.32
N ILE A 631 11.58 2.01 -9.36
CA ILE A 631 10.77 0.96 -8.75
C ILE A 631 9.52 1.54 -8.07
N GLN A 632 9.68 2.65 -7.34
CA GLN A 632 8.55 3.34 -6.69
C GLN A 632 7.56 3.92 -7.71
N VAL A 633 8.05 4.57 -8.78
CA VAL A 633 7.19 5.11 -9.85
C VAL A 633 6.47 3.98 -10.59
N GLU A 634 7.13 2.85 -10.83
CA GLU A 634 6.50 1.69 -11.46
C GLU A 634 5.43 1.05 -10.56
N LEU A 635 5.63 1.01 -9.24
CA LEU A 635 4.58 0.61 -8.29
C LEU A 635 3.40 1.59 -8.28
N MET A 636 3.66 2.90 -8.34
CA MET A 636 2.60 3.91 -8.48
C MET A 636 1.83 3.75 -9.79
N LEU A 637 2.52 3.43 -10.88
CA LEU A 637 1.88 3.12 -12.16
C LEU A 637 0.99 1.91 -12.01
N LEU A 638 1.48 0.80 -11.44
CA LEU A 638 0.70 -0.42 -11.18
C LEU A 638 -0.59 -0.14 -10.41
N ASP A 639 -0.52 0.65 -9.33
CA ASP A 639 -1.70 1.05 -8.56
C ASP A 639 -2.73 1.78 -9.46
N ALA A 640 -2.28 2.74 -10.28
CA ALA A 640 -3.14 3.45 -11.21
C ALA A 640 -3.70 2.56 -12.33
N GLN A 641 -2.93 1.56 -12.81
CA GLN A 641 -3.42 0.61 -13.81
C GLN A 641 -4.48 -0.32 -13.23
N GLU A 642 -4.29 -0.81 -12.00
CA GLU A 642 -5.23 -1.68 -11.31
C GLU A 642 -6.54 -0.95 -11.04
N GLU A 643 -6.52 0.28 -10.51
CA GLU A 643 -7.73 1.09 -10.29
C GLU A 643 -8.48 1.35 -11.61
N HIS A 644 -7.75 1.64 -12.70
CA HIS A 644 -8.36 1.82 -14.02
C HIS A 644 -8.96 0.52 -14.56
N ALA A 645 -8.29 -0.61 -14.38
CA ALA A 645 -8.77 -1.91 -14.80
C ALA A 645 -10.05 -2.31 -14.03
N GLU A 646 -10.11 -2.04 -12.72
CA GLU A 646 -11.32 -2.26 -11.91
C GLU A 646 -12.48 -1.42 -12.45
N SER A 647 -12.25 -0.14 -12.72
CA SER A 647 -13.28 0.75 -13.31
C SER A 647 -13.77 0.26 -14.68
N MET A 648 -12.86 -0.21 -15.54
CA MET A 648 -13.25 -0.78 -16.83
C MET A 648 -14.01 -2.11 -16.69
N GLN A 649 -13.65 -2.95 -15.72
CA GLN A 649 -14.43 -4.16 -15.42
C GLN A 649 -15.83 -3.82 -14.90
N GLU A 650 -15.96 -2.80 -14.05
CA GLU A 650 -17.25 -2.31 -13.55
C GLU A 650 -18.16 -1.91 -14.71
N GLU A 651 -17.67 -1.10 -15.64
CA GLU A 651 -18.41 -0.69 -16.86
C GLU A 651 -18.78 -1.90 -17.75
N LEU A 652 -17.83 -2.83 -17.94
CA LEU A 652 -18.06 -4.04 -18.73
C LEU A 652 -19.18 -4.90 -18.13
N PHE A 653 -19.17 -5.09 -16.80
CA PHE A 653 -20.20 -5.87 -16.12
C PHE A 653 -21.53 -5.14 -16.05
N GLU A 654 -21.57 -3.84 -15.81
CA GLU A 654 -22.82 -3.06 -15.87
C GLU A 654 -23.47 -3.10 -17.25
N SER A 655 -22.68 -3.26 -18.32
CA SER A 655 -23.20 -3.46 -19.67
C SER A 655 -23.79 -4.86 -19.90
N ALA A 656 -23.46 -5.82 -19.05
CA ALA A 656 -23.73 -7.24 -19.26
C ALA A 656 -24.77 -7.83 -18.29
N VAL A 657 -24.72 -7.41 -17.02
CA VAL A 657 -25.46 -8.00 -15.91
C VAL A 657 -25.74 -6.99 -14.81
N GLN A 658 -26.92 -7.08 -14.20
CA GLN A 658 -27.28 -6.33 -13.01
C GLN A 658 -27.71 -7.29 -11.89
N TRP A 659 -26.97 -7.26 -10.78
CA TRP A 659 -27.37 -7.87 -9.53
C TRP A 659 -28.27 -6.93 -8.73
N MET A 660 -29.26 -7.53 -8.06
CA MET A 660 -30.22 -6.79 -7.25
C MET A 660 -30.55 -7.58 -5.98
N TYR A 661 -30.96 -6.86 -4.94
CA TYR A 661 -31.59 -7.44 -3.75
C TYR A 661 -33.01 -6.89 -3.61
N ASP A 662 -33.99 -7.80 -3.61
CA ASP A 662 -35.40 -7.48 -3.86
C ASP A 662 -35.56 -6.64 -5.14
N VAL A 663 -35.81 -5.32 -4.99
CA VAL A 663 -35.98 -4.36 -6.10
C VAL A 663 -34.80 -3.38 -6.24
N HIS A 664 -33.78 -3.48 -5.39
CA HIS A 664 -32.68 -2.52 -5.34
C HIS A 664 -31.47 -3.03 -6.11
N LYS A 665 -30.97 -2.22 -7.03
CA LYS A 665 -29.77 -2.51 -7.83
C LYS A 665 -28.50 -2.32 -7.01
N TYR A 666 -27.55 -3.24 -7.14
CA TYR A 666 -26.21 -3.02 -6.63
C TYR A 666 -25.47 -1.99 -7.50
N PRO A 667 -24.71 -1.05 -6.88
CA PRO A 667 -23.83 -0.15 -7.62
C PRO A 667 -22.74 -0.92 -8.40
N ALA A 668 -22.13 -0.28 -9.40
CA ALA A 668 -21.11 -0.84 -10.30
C ALA A 668 -20.08 -1.74 -9.60
N ARG A 669 -19.47 -1.21 -8.53
CA ARG A 669 -18.43 -1.88 -7.76
C ARG A 669 -18.93 -3.17 -7.12
N GLU A 670 -20.00 -3.11 -6.33
CA GLU A 670 -20.60 -4.30 -5.72
C GLU A 670 -21.12 -5.26 -6.80
N ASN A 671 -21.71 -4.75 -7.88
CA ASN A 671 -22.19 -5.55 -9.00
C ASN A 671 -21.07 -6.39 -9.63
N ARG A 672 -19.91 -5.78 -9.89
CA ARG A 672 -18.68 -6.46 -10.33
C ARG A 672 -18.25 -7.54 -9.34
N MET A 673 -18.13 -7.19 -8.06
CA MET A 673 -17.69 -8.13 -7.02
C MET A 673 -18.58 -9.37 -6.94
N ILE A 674 -19.90 -9.17 -7.01
CA ILE A 674 -20.89 -10.24 -6.94
C ILE A 674 -20.79 -11.13 -8.18
N GLU A 675 -20.73 -10.55 -9.37
CA GLU A 675 -20.64 -11.31 -10.61
C GLU A 675 -19.33 -12.10 -10.68
N THR A 676 -18.19 -11.49 -10.36
CA THR A 676 -16.89 -12.18 -10.30
C THR A 676 -16.94 -13.36 -9.33
N ALA A 677 -17.51 -13.18 -8.14
CA ALA A 677 -17.65 -14.27 -7.17
C ALA A 677 -18.58 -15.39 -7.69
N TYR A 678 -19.71 -15.03 -8.30
CA TYR A 678 -20.68 -15.96 -8.88
C TYR A 678 -20.04 -16.81 -9.99
N VAL A 679 -19.31 -16.18 -10.92
CA VAL A 679 -18.65 -16.84 -12.05
C VAL A 679 -17.47 -17.70 -11.61
N SER A 680 -16.80 -17.36 -10.51
CA SER A 680 -15.65 -18.12 -10.03
C SER A 680 -15.97 -19.53 -9.52
N HIS A 681 -17.23 -19.87 -9.27
CA HIS A 681 -17.73 -21.17 -8.74
C HIS A 681 -17.05 -21.67 -7.44
N ASN A 682 -16.18 -20.87 -6.81
CA ASN A 682 -15.33 -21.29 -5.70
C ASN A 682 -15.92 -20.99 -4.31
N ASN A 683 -16.85 -20.03 -4.22
CA ASN A 683 -17.46 -19.64 -2.96
C ASN A 683 -18.97 -19.52 -3.11
N HIS A 684 -19.71 -20.32 -2.34
CA HIS A 684 -21.16 -20.26 -2.27
C HIS A 684 -21.67 -19.07 -1.46
N LYS A 685 -20.76 -18.33 -0.82
CA LYS A 685 -21.06 -17.12 -0.06
C LYS A 685 -20.04 -16.02 -0.33
N LEU A 686 -20.50 -14.77 -0.35
CA LEU A 686 -19.67 -13.58 -0.52
C LEU A 686 -20.06 -12.53 0.53
N ASP A 687 -19.09 -12.03 1.31
CA ASP A 687 -19.31 -10.93 2.24
C ASP A 687 -18.85 -9.61 1.61
N ILE A 688 -19.79 -8.67 1.47
CA ILE A 688 -19.58 -7.33 0.93
C ILE A 688 -19.53 -6.35 2.11
N SER A 689 -18.32 -6.12 2.60
CA SER A 689 -18.07 -5.28 3.78
C SER A 689 -18.46 -3.81 3.60
N THR A 690 -18.40 -3.28 2.37
CA THR A 690 -18.75 -1.88 2.05
C THR A 690 -20.19 -1.52 2.44
N ILE A 691 -21.09 -2.50 2.39
CA ILE A 691 -22.52 -2.35 2.69
C ILE A 691 -23.02 -3.36 3.73
N SER A 692 -22.11 -4.12 4.37
CA SER A 692 -22.43 -5.14 5.37
C SER A 692 -23.44 -6.21 4.92
N HIS A 693 -23.36 -6.63 3.65
CA HIS A 693 -24.19 -7.70 3.09
C HIS A 693 -23.40 -9.02 3.03
N SER A 694 -24.06 -10.13 3.35
CA SER A 694 -23.53 -11.49 3.11
C SER A 694 -24.43 -12.22 2.13
N ILE A 695 -23.91 -12.55 0.96
CA ILE A 695 -24.64 -13.18 -0.14
C ILE A 695 -24.48 -14.70 -0.04
N ASP A 696 -25.56 -15.44 -0.25
CA ASP A 696 -25.55 -16.89 -0.42
C ASP A 696 -26.04 -17.22 -1.84
N PHE A 697 -25.11 -17.64 -2.70
CA PHE A 697 -25.39 -17.99 -4.09
C PHE A 697 -26.13 -19.33 -4.24
N LYS A 698 -26.11 -20.22 -3.23
CA LYS A 698 -26.94 -21.45 -3.27
C LYS A 698 -28.39 -21.11 -2.99
N ALA A 699 -28.62 -20.29 -1.97
CA ALA A 699 -29.95 -19.90 -1.55
C ALA A 699 -30.54 -18.78 -2.41
N PHE A 700 -29.71 -18.07 -3.19
CA PHE A 700 -30.06 -16.81 -3.85
C PHE A 700 -30.66 -15.81 -2.85
N LYS A 701 -29.92 -15.57 -1.76
CA LYS A 701 -30.33 -14.68 -0.68
C LYS A 701 -29.20 -13.75 -0.23
N VAL A 702 -29.59 -12.65 0.39
CA VAL A 702 -28.70 -11.66 0.99
C VAL A 702 -29.06 -11.48 2.44
N LYS A 703 -28.10 -11.65 3.34
CA LYS A 703 -28.22 -11.37 4.77
C LYS A 703 -27.56 -10.02 5.07
N ALA A 704 -28.38 -9.04 5.46
CA ALA A 704 -27.95 -7.77 6.03
C ALA A 704 -28.07 -7.84 7.57
N PRO A 705 -27.54 -6.87 8.34
CA PRO A 705 -27.44 -6.97 9.81
C PRO A 705 -28.76 -7.32 10.53
N ASN A 706 -29.90 -6.85 10.02
CA ASN A 706 -31.21 -7.04 10.65
C ASN A 706 -32.29 -7.63 9.72
N LYS A 707 -31.94 -8.02 8.49
CA LYS A 707 -32.92 -8.46 7.50
C LYS A 707 -32.32 -9.39 6.45
N GLU A 708 -33.14 -10.27 5.91
CA GLU A 708 -32.81 -11.12 4.77
C GLU A 708 -33.61 -10.65 3.54
N PHE A 709 -32.94 -10.59 2.38
CA PHE A 709 -33.51 -10.19 1.09
C PHE A 709 -33.32 -11.31 0.07
N LYS A 710 -34.15 -11.32 -0.97
CA LYS A 710 -33.94 -12.21 -2.13
C LYS A 710 -32.89 -11.62 -3.06
N LEU A 711 -32.02 -12.46 -3.60
CA LEU A 711 -31.02 -12.06 -4.57
C LEU A 711 -31.55 -12.32 -5.98
N TYR A 712 -31.35 -11.36 -6.88
CA TYR A 712 -31.72 -11.46 -8.29
C TYR A 712 -30.52 -11.12 -9.16
N ARG A 713 -30.42 -11.83 -10.29
CA ARG A 713 -29.44 -11.59 -11.35
C ARG A 713 -30.18 -11.37 -12.66
N GLU A 714 -30.09 -10.16 -13.20
CA GLU A 714 -30.66 -9.79 -14.49
C GLU A 714 -29.55 -9.77 -15.54
N CYS A 715 -29.73 -10.49 -16.65
CA CYS A 715 -28.83 -10.38 -17.79
C CYS A 715 -29.35 -9.29 -18.73
N LEU A 716 -28.53 -8.28 -18.99
CA LEU A 716 -28.91 -7.11 -19.79
C LEU A 716 -28.67 -7.31 -21.29
N LEU A 717 -27.99 -8.41 -21.65
CA LEU A 717 -27.67 -8.74 -23.03
C LEU A 717 -28.79 -9.56 -23.69
N PRO A 718 -29.01 -9.40 -25.02
CA PRO A 718 -30.00 -10.20 -25.75
C PRO A 718 -29.71 -11.71 -25.73
N THR A 719 -28.43 -12.08 -25.62
CA THR A 719 -27.98 -13.48 -25.51
C THR A 719 -27.61 -13.75 -24.06
N LYS A 720 -28.12 -14.86 -23.50
CA LYS A 720 -27.74 -15.27 -22.14
C LYS A 720 -26.24 -15.53 -22.07
N LEU A 721 -25.60 -14.99 -21.03
CA LEU A 721 -24.22 -15.32 -20.68
C LEU A 721 -24.16 -16.77 -20.20
N ASP A 722 -23.46 -17.62 -20.95
CA ASP A 722 -23.20 -19.01 -20.60
C ASP A 722 -21.74 -19.19 -20.20
N TYR A 723 -21.51 -19.43 -18.90
CA TYR A 723 -20.20 -19.68 -18.33
C TYR A 723 -19.82 -21.18 -18.32
N SER A 724 -20.71 -22.08 -18.79
CA SER A 724 -20.53 -23.54 -18.70
C SER A 724 -19.42 -24.09 -19.60
N GLN A 725 -19.03 -23.35 -20.63
CA GLN A 725 -17.90 -23.70 -21.52
C GLN A 725 -16.54 -23.21 -21.02
N SER A 726 -16.51 -22.51 -19.88
CA SER A 726 -15.27 -22.08 -19.24
C SER A 726 -14.66 -23.26 -18.50
N ASN A 727 -13.66 -23.91 -19.10
CA ASN A 727 -12.85 -24.94 -18.43
C ASN A 727 -11.91 -24.34 -17.36
N SER A 728 -11.99 -23.04 -17.11
CA SER A 728 -11.20 -22.35 -16.10
C SER A 728 -11.53 -22.90 -14.71
N LYS A 729 -10.70 -23.82 -14.22
CA LYS A 729 -10.43 -23.89 -12.79
C LYS A 729 -9.82 -22.54 -12.42
N PHE A 730 -10.66 -21.59 -12.01
CA PHE A 730 -10.22 -20.32 -11.43
C PHE A 730 -9.30 -20.67 -10.25
N HIS A 731 -7.98 -20.60 -10.45
CA HIS A 731 -6.97 -20.89 -9.43
C HIS A 731 -6.00 -19.72 -9.34
N TRP A 732 -6.29 -18.87 -8.34
CA TRP A 732 -5.41 -18.01 -7.53
C TRP A 732 -4.22 -17.27 -8.16
N ARG A 733 -4.48 -16.03 -8.64
CA ARG A 733 -3.97 -14.75 -8.11
C ARG A 733 -4.57 -13.63 -8.99
N GLY A 734 -5.69 -13.04 -8.58
CA GLY A 734 -6.30 -11.93 -9.30
C GLY A 734 -7.32 -12.33 -10.37
N GLU A 735 -8.25 -11.43 -10.62
CA GLU A 735 -9.52 -11.59 -11.34
C GLU A 735 -9.30 -11.70 -12.86
N GLN A 736 -8.80 -12.85 -13.34
CA GLN A 736 -8.59 -13.04 -14.78
C GLN A 736 -9.91 -13.47 -15.46
N LEU A 737 -10.50 -12.54 -16.22
CA LEU A 737 -11.76 -12.75 -16.97
C LEU A 737 -11.57 -13.45 -18.32
N SER A 738 -10.30 -13.69 -18.71
CA SER A 738 -9.95 -14.25 -20.01
C SER A 738 -9.13 -15.53 -19.91
N GLU A 739 -9.45 -16.49 -20.78
CA GLU A 739 -8.68 -17.71 -20.99
C GLU A 739 -7.85 -17.57 -22.27
N LEU A 740 -6.56 -17.89 -22.19
CA LEU A 740 -5.64 -17.93 -23.34
C LEU A 740 -5.39 -19.38 -23.73
N ARG A 741 -5.77 -19.78 -24.95
CA ARG A 741 -5.55 -21.14 -25.47
C ARG A 741 -4.51 -21.13 -26.58
N LEU A 742 -3.47 -21.95 -26.45
CA LEU A 742 -2.43 -22.06 -27.47
C LEU A 742 -3.01 -22.60 -28.80
N VAL A 743 -2.66 -21.98 -29.92
CA VAL A 743 -3.05 -22.45 -31.25
C VAL A 743 -1.98 -23.41 -31.78
N GLU A 744 -2.31 -24.70 -31.87
CA GLU A 744 -1.36 -25.75 -32.30
C GLU A 744 -1.04 -25.73 -33.80
N LYS A 745 -2.00 -25.33 -34.64
CA LYS A 745 -1.84 -25.29 -36.10
C LYS A 745 -1.74 -23.85 -36.60
N LEU A 746 -0.55 -23.45 -37.02
CA LEU A 746 -0.26 -22.10 -37.50
C LEU A 746 -0.58 -21.87 -38.99
N ASP A 747 -1.08 -22.88 -39.72
CA ASP A 747 -1.38 -22.78 -41.16
C ASP A 747 -2.34 -21.62 -41.48
N LEU A 748 -3.28 -21.34 -40.56
CA LEU A 748 -4.22 -20.22 -40.61
C LEU A 748 -3.55 -18.85 -40.57
N PHE A 749 -2.28 -18.77 -40.14
CA PHE A 749 -1.51 -17.55 -39.95
C PHE A 749 -0.27 -17.47 -40.86
N SER A 750 -0.23 -18.27 -41.92
CA SER A 750 0.86 -18.25 -42.92
C SER A 750 1.12 -16.86 -43.52
N TYR A 751 0.06 -16.04 -43.70
CA TYR A 751 0.20 -14.63 -44.05
C TYR A 751 1.00 -13.85 -43.00
N CYS A 752 0.57 -13.90 -41.74
CA CYS A 752 1.22 -13.20 -40.64
C CYS A 752 2.67 -13.63 -40.46
N GLU A 753 2.95 -14.93 -40.55
CA GLU A 753 4.30 -15.48 -40.44
C GLU A 753 5.23 -14.89 -41.51
N ARG A 754 4.76 -14.81 -42.76
CA ARG A 754 5.54 -14.20 -43.86
C ARG A 754 5.80 -12.72 -43.64
N GLU A 755 4.80 -11.95 -43.22
CA GLU A 755 4.96 -10.50 -42.98
C GLU A 755 5.86 -10.21 -41.76
N LEU A 756 5.75 -11.00 -40.69
CA LEU A 756 6.62 -10.90 -39.51
C LEU A 756 8.07 -11.23 -39.86
N LYS A 757 8.30 -12.27 -40.68
CA LYS A 757 9.66 -12.61 -41.16
C LYS A 757 10.31 -11.47 -41.94
N LYS A 758 9.56 -10.77 -42.80
CA LYS A 758 10.08 -9.57 -43.50
C LYS A 758 10.53 -8.48 -42.51
N SER A 759 9.83 -8.37 -41.39
CA SER A 759 10.13 -7.43 -40.30
C SER A 759 11.15 -7.97 -39.28
N LYS A 760 11.84 -9.07 -39.58
CA LYS A 760 12.82 -9.75 -38.70
C LYS A 760 12.23 -10.20 -37.36
N LEU A 761 10.95 -10.60 -37.36
CA LEU A 761 10.26 -11.17 -36.21
C LEU A 761 9.95 -12.64 -36.45
N GLU A 762 10.11 -13.46 -35.42
CA GLU A 762 9.74 -14.87 -35.40
C GLU A 762 8.61 -15.08 -34.39
N ILE A 763 7.56 -15.79 -34.79
CA ILE A 763 6.44 -16.13 -33.90
C ILE A 763 6.96 -17.14 -32.87
N VAL A 764 6.87 -16.79 -31.59
CA VAL A 764 7.12 -17.71 -30.47
C VAL A 764 5.86 -18.54 -30.19
N LYS A 765 4.71 -17.88 -30.16
CA LYS A 765 3.40 -18.53 -30.02
C LYS A 765 2.25 -17.64 -30.48
N VAL A 766 1.12 -18.29 -30.72
CA VAL A 766 -0.18 -17.64 -30.96
C VAL A 766 -1.18 -18.21 -29.98
N GLU A 767 -1.87 -17.33 -29.25
CA GLU A 767 -2.90 -17.68 -28.27
C GLU A 767 -4.24 -17.12 -28.74
N GLN A 768 -5.29 -17.95 -28.72
CA GLN A 768 -6.66 -17.51 -28.88
C GLN A 768 -7.20 -17.03 -27.55
N ILE A 769 -7.87 -15.87 -27.58
CA ILE A 769 -8.37 -15.19 -26.40
C ILE A 769 -9.86 -15.46 -26.26
N TYR A 770 -10.26 -15.95 -25.09
CA TYR A 770 -11.64 -16.22 -24.74
C TYR A 770 -12.02 -15.36 -23.54
N ASN A 771 -12.78 -14.30 -23.77
CA ASN A 771 -13.39 -13.49 -22.73
C ASN A 771 -14.90 -13.44 -22.99
N HIS A 772 -15.65 -14.26 -22.26
CA HIS A 772 -17.07 -14.48 -22.54
C HIS A 772 -17.92 -13.22 -22.38
N VAL A 773 -17.64 -12.40 -21.36
CA VAL A 773 -18.39 -11.18 -21.08
C VAL A 773 -18.08 -10.13 -22.14
N LEU A 774 -16.79 -9.89 -22.42
CA LEU A 774 -16.36 -8.95 -23.44
C LEU A 774 -16.87 -9.35 -24.83
N PHE A 775 -16.85 -10.65 -25.18
CA PHE A 775 -17.38 -11.14 -26.44
C PHE A 775 -18.90 -10.90 -26.57
N ALA A 776 -19.65 -11.12 -25.50
CA ALA A 776 -21.09 -10.91 -25.49
C ALA A 776 -21.46 -9.42 -25.60
N VAL A 777 -20.75 -8.54 -24.88
CA VAL A 777 -20.90 -7.09 -24.98
C VAL A 777 -20.52 -6.59 -26.39
N PHE A 778 -19.40 -7.05 -26.94
CA PHE A 778 -18.98 -6.76 -28.32
C PHE A 778 -20.03 -7.19 -29.34
N ASN A 779 -20.59 -8.41 -29.24
CA ASN A 779 -21.62 -8.86 -30.17
C ASN A 779 -22.93 -8.08 -30.05
N SER A 780 -23.31 -7.70 -28.82
CA SER A 780 -24.45 -6.80 -28.61
C SER A 780 -24.24 -5.46 -29.32
N LYS A 781 -23.04 -4.87 -29.17
CA LYS A 781 -22.65 -3.63 -29.85
C LYS A 781 -22.63 -3.79 -31.37
N LYS A 782 -22.04 -4.88 -31.87
CA LYS A 782 -21.98 -5.24 -33.30
C LYS A 782 -23.37 -5.31 -33.92
N ASN A 783 -24.30 -6.00 -33.26
CA ASN A 783 -25.69 -6.12 -33.69
C ASN A 783 -26.41 -4.76 -33.68
N SER A 784 -26.17 -3.94 -32.65
CA SER A 784 -26.77 -2.60 -32.55
C SER A 784 -26.30 -1.66 -33.66
N ILE A 785 -25.02 -1.76 -34.08
CA ILE A 785 -24.46 -0.94 -35.17
C ILE A 785 -24.84 -1.52 -36.55
N GLY A 786 -25.03 -2.83 -36.65
CA GLY A 786 -25.35 -3.51 -37.91
C GLY A 786 -24.13 -3.73 -38.83
N ASP A 787 -22.93 -3.78 -38.26
CA ASP A 787 -21.68 -3.98 -39.00
C ASP A 787 -21.25 -5.47 -38.98
N LYS A 788 -20.64 -5.94 -40.06
CA LYS A 788 -20.07 -7.30 -40.15
C LYS A 788 -18.76 -7.46 -39.39
N GLY A 789 -18.10 -6.36 -39.03
CA GLY A 789 -16.80 -6.35 -38.39
C GLY A 789 -15.66 -6.66 -39.37
N MET A 790 -14.46 -6.18 -39.04
CA MET A 790 -13.24 -6.37 -39.83
C MET A 790 -12.10 -6.82 -38.94
N GLN A 791 -11.22 -7.66 -39.47
CA GLN A 791 -10.02 -8.07 -38.76
C GLN A 791 -8.92 -7.01 -38.90
N LEU A 792 -8.41 -6.52 -37.78
CA LEU A 792 -7.37 -5.49 -37.73
C LEU A 792 -6.31 -5.81 -36.68
N TYR A 793 -5.12 -5.25 -36.89
CA TYR A 793 -3.96 -5.45 -36.04
C TYR A 793 -3.72 -4.26 -35.12
N GLN A 794 -3.24 -4.55 -33.91
CA GLN A 794 -2.69 -3.55 -33.02
C GLN A 794 -1.45 -4.11 -32.32
N ARG A 795 -0.31 -3.42 -32.46
CA ARG A 795 0.88 -3.69 -31.64
C ARG A 795 0.73 -2.96 -30.31
N VAL A 796 1.05 -3.63 -29.21
CA VAL A 796 0.92 -3.04 -27.87
C VAL A 796 2.17 -3.32 -27.03
N PRO A 797 2.55 -2.39 -26.13
CA PRO A 797 3.58 -2.65 -25.14
C PRO A 797 3.24 -3.86 -24.27
N GLY A 798 4.25 -4.67 -23.93
CA GLY A 798 4.06 -5.93 -23.20
C GLY A 798 3.30 -5.79 -21.87
N GLN A 799 3.46 -4.66 -21.19
CA GLN A 799 2.81 -4.36 -19.91
C GLN A 799 1.27 -4.26 -19.99
N PHE A 800 0.70 -4.02 -21.17
CA PHE A 800 -0.76 -3.89 -21.34
C PHE A 800 -1.43 -5.15 -21.89
N ARG A 801 -0.66 -6.22 -22.20
CA ARG A 801 -1.19 -7.44 -22.83
C ARG A 801 -2.34 -8.06 -22.02
N ASN A 802 -2.16 -8.16 -20.70
CA ASN A 802 -3.12 -8.82 -19.82
C ASN A 802 -4.37 -7.96 -19.63
N LEU A 803 -4.22 -6.63 -19.62
CA LEU A 803 -5.35 -5.71 -19.54
C LEU A 803 -6.26 -5.87 -20.77
N ILE A 804 -5.69 -5.90 -21.98
CA ILE A 804 -6.48 -6.07 -23.20
C ILE A 804 -7.25 -7.39 -23.20
N CYS A 805 -6.62 -8.48 -22.77
CA CYS A 805 -7.30 -9.78 -22.67
C CYS A 805 -8.48 -9.73 -21.69
N ASN A 806 -8.34 -9.04 -20.54
CA ASN A 806 -9.33 -9.04 -19.47
C ASN A 806 -10.46 -8.01 -19.63
N VAL A 807 -10.16 -6.83 -20.14
CA VAL A 807 -11.09 -5.69 -20.16
C VAL A 807 -11.23 -5.02 -21.54
N GLY A 808 -10.56 -5.55 -22.57
CA GLY A 808 -10.66 -5.06 -23.93
C GLY A 808 -9.69 -3.92 -24.23
N PHE A 809 -9.77 -3.37 -25.45
CA PHE A 809 -8.85 -2.33 -25.90
C PHE A 809 -9.18 -0.98 -25.27
N HIS A 810 -8.16 -0.18 -24.99
CA HIS A 810 -8.31 1.18 -24.49
C HIS A 810 -7.24 2.10 -25.07
N ARG A 811 -7.54 3.39 -25.19
CA ARG A 811 -6.65 4.37 -25.84
C ARG A 811 -5.28 4.47 -25.16
N TYR A 812 -5.25 4.26 -23.83
CA TYR A 812 -4.00 4.30 -23.05
C TYR A 812 -3.08 3.10 -23.29
N TYR A 813 -3.56 2.03 -23.92
CA TYR A 813 -2.72 0.85 -24.22
C TYR A 813 -1.93 1.02 -25.51
N THR A 814 -2.19 2.09 -26.28
CA THR A 814 -1.57 2.32 -27.58
C THR A 814 -0.32 3.19 -27.45
N GLY A 815 0.77 2.78 -28.10
CA GLY A 815 2.00 3.56 -28.24
C GLY A 815 2.16 4.19 -29.63
N ALA A 816 1.04 4.38 -30.34
CA ALA A 816 1.03 4.66 -31.76
C ALA A 816 1.35 6.13 -32.09
N LYS A 817 2.30 6.34 -33.01
CA LYS A 817 2.56 7.61 -33.68
C LYS A 817 1.72 7.66 -34.97
N ASP A 818 0.40 7.73 -34.86
CA ASP A 818 -0.48 7.65 -36.05
C ASP A 818 -0.67 9.03 -36.72
N PRO A 819 -0.67 9.12 -38.07
CA PRO A 819 -1.12 10.31 -38.79
C PRO A 819 -2.56 10.76 -38.47
N ILE A 820 -3.45 9.86 -38.02
CA ILE A 820 -4.78 10.23 -37.48
C ILE A 820 -4.64 10.53 -35.98
N GLN A 821 -4.27 11.76 -35.61
CA GLN A 821 -4.31 12.18 -34.21
C GLN A 821 -5.75 12.46 -33.77
N GLY A 822 -6.27 11.66 -32.83
CA GLY A 822 -7.62 11.80 -32.30
C GLY A 822 -7.85 11.01 -31.00
N PRO A 823 -8.93 11.29 -30.25
CA PRO A 823 -9.14 10.77 -28.88
C PRO A 823 -9.61 9.30 -28.79
N GLY A 824 -9.29 8.44 -29.77
CA GLY A 824 -9.80 7.07 -29.87
C GLY A 824 -8.74 5.96 -29.83
N ILE A 825 -9.12 4.76 -30.24
CA ILE A 825 -8.28 3.54 -30.22
C ILE A 825 -7.91 3.17 -31.66
N SER A 826 -6.60 3.17 -31.96
CA SER A 826 -6.09 2.96 -33.32
C SER A 826 -5.85 1.49 -33.66
N PHE A 827 -6.24 1.09 -34.86
CA PHE A 827 -6.05 -0.23 -35.45
C PHE A 827 -5.58 -0.13 -36.90
N TYR A 828 -4.92 -1.18 -37.39
CA TYR A 828 -4.29 -1.18 -38.71
C TYR A 828 -4.74 -2.36 -39.55
N LYS A 829 -4.97 -2.12 -40.84
CA LYS A 829 -5.28 -3.19 -41.79
C LYS A 829 -4.09 -4.11 -42.03
N GLU A 830 -2.92 -3.51 -42.23
CA GLU A 830 -1.69 -4.24 -42.52
C GLU A 830 -0.81 -4.37 -41.29
N LEU A 831 -0.23 -5.56 -41.11
CA LEU A 831 0.64 -5.89 -40.00
C LEU A 831 1.90 -5.02 -39.96
N GLU A 832 2.49 -4.75 -41.13
CA GLU A 832 3.65 -3.88 -41.27
C GLU A 832 3.37 -2.47 -40.70
N ARG A 833 2.20 -1.91 -40.99
CA ARG A 833 1.80 -0.59 -40.49
C ARG A 833 1.60 -0.61 -38.97
N ALA A 834 1.02 -1.69 -38.43
CA ALA A 834 0.91 -1.87 -36.98
C ALA A 834 2.28 -1.92 -36.29
N LEU A 835 3.27 -2.55 -36.92
CA LEU A 835 4.64 -2.61 -36.39
C LEU A 835 5.34 -1.26 -36.43
N GLN A 836 5.19 -0.50 -37.52
CA GLN A 836 5.78 0.82 -37.71
C GLN A 836 5.17 1.90 -36.79
N ALA A 837 3.89 1.74 -36.43
CA ALA A 837 3.20 2.68 -35.55
C ALA A 837 3.85 2.81 -34.17
N VAL A 838 4.57 1.79 -33.69
CA VAL A 838 5.23 1.78 -32.39
C VAL A 838 6.75 1.72 -32.58
N GLN A 839 7.48 2.79 -32.26
CA GLN A 839 8.94 2.87 -32.47
C GLN A 839 9.79 2.26 -31.34
N GLU A 840 9.20 1.69 -30.31
CA GLU A 840 9.95 1.14 -29.17
C GLU A 840 10.83 -0.03 -29.59
N ASN A 841 12.15 0.20 -29.49
CA ASN A 841 13.22 -0.72 -29.84
C ASN A 841 13.80 -1.48 -28.64
N SER A 842 13.21 -1.28 -27.46
CA SER A 842 13.70 -1.81 -26.19
C SER A 842 12.97 -3.05 -25.70
N GLU A 843 12.07 -3.68 -26.47
CA GLU A 843 11.39 -4.90 -26.03
C GLU A 843 12.03 -6.15 -26.66
N LYS A 844 12.37 -7.16 -25.84
CA LYS A 844 12.87 -8.48 -26.31
C LYS A 844 11.77 -9.25 -27.04
N LEU A 845 10.54 -9.15 -26.55
CA LEU A 845 9.34 -9.73 -27.13
C LEU A 845 8.41 -8.64 -27.68
N VAL A 846 7.73 -8.94 -28.78
CA VAL A 846 6.78 -8.05 -29.45
C VAL A 846 5.40 -8.68 -29.41
N TYR A 847 4.43 -7.93 -28.90
CA TYR A 847 3.05 -8.39 -28.70
C TYR A 847 2.11 -7.72 -29.71
N ILE A 848 1.36 -8.54 -30.45
CA ILE A 848 0.48 -8.07 -31.52
C ILE A 848 -0.87 -8.74 -31.36
N PHE A 849 -1.92 -7.94 -31.29
CA PHE A 849 -3.29 -8.44 -31.28
C PHE A 849 -3.87 -8.43 -32.70
N LEU A 850 -4.54 -9.53 -33.05
CA LEU A 850 -5.52 -9.57 -34.14
C LEU A 850 -6.90 -9.43 -33.51
N ALA A 851 -7.54 -8.29 -33.77
CA ALA A 851 -8.84 -7.92 -33.24
C ALA A 851 -9.92 -8.02 -34.32
N GLU A 852 -11.15 -8.28 -33.90
CA GLU A 852 -12.32 -8.00 -34.73
C GLU A 852 -12.91 -6.66 -34.31
N VAL A 853 -13.03 -5.74 -35.26
CA VAL A 853 -13.37 -4.34 -35.03
C VAL A 853 -14.60 -3.96 -35.84
N VAL A 854 -15.56 -3.34 -35.19
CA VAL A 854 -16.79 -2.80 -35.77
C VAL A 854 -16.59 -1.31 -36.02
N LEU A 855 -16.71 -0.88 -37.26
CA LEU A 855 -16.43 0.49 -37.68
C LEU A 855 -17.68 1.35 -37.80
N GLY A 856 -18.84 0.74 -38.08
CA GLY A 856 -20.11 1.44 -38.28
C GLY A 856 -20.02 2.54 -39.35
N LYS A 857 -20.60 3.70 -39.06
CA LYS A 857 -20.47 4.88 -39.93
C LYS A 857 -19.08 5.48 -39.77
N THR A 858 -18.28 5.48 -40.83
CA THR A 858 -16.90 5.99 -40.85
C THR A 858 -16.83 7.43 -41.35
N LYS A 859 -15.85 8.20 -40.83
CA LYS A 859 -15.50 9.53 -41.34
C LYS A 859 -14.01 9.62 -41.66
N GLU A 860 -13.67 10.25 -42.77
CA GLU A 860 -12.27 10.51 -43.11
C GLU A 860 -11.68 11.56 -42.20
N ALA A 861 -10.51 11.28 -41.65
CA ALA A 861 -9.71 12.26 -40.93
C ALA A 861 -9.09 13.25 -41.93
N LYS A 862 -9.73 14.41 -42.13
CA LYS A 862 -9.11 15.52 -42.87
C LYS A 862 -7.89 16.00 -42.09
N ASN A 863 -6.75 16.22 -42.75
CA ASN A 863 -5.47 16.76 -42.23
C ASN A 863 -5.64 17.86 -41.15
N SER A 864 -5.93 17.49 -39.91
CA SER A 864 -6.13 18.41 -38.79
C SER A 864 -5.60 17.74 -37.52
N PRO A 865 -4.57 18.30 -36.88
CA PRO A 865 -3.90 17.67 -35.74
C PRO A 865 -4.76 17.63 -34.48
N PHE A 866 -5.88 18.36 -34.43
CA PHE A 866 -6.87 18.29 -33.36
C PHE A 866 -8.24 18.57 -33.97
N ILE A 867 -9.16 17.59 -33.98
CA ILE A 867 -10.53 17.83 -34.44
C ILE A 867 -11.30 18.49 -33.29
N PRO A 868 -11.57 19.81 -33.35
CA PRO A 868 -12.98 20.22 -33.24
C PRO A 868 -13.35 21.53 -33.96
N LEU A 869 -14.56 21.57 -34.54
CA LEU A 869 -15.58 22.63 -34.44
C LEU A 869 -16.89 21.91 -34.87
N ASP A 870 -17.82 21.74 -33.93
CA ASP A 870 -18.96 20.78 -33.91
C ASP A 870 -18.64 19.30 -33.53
N GLY A 871 -17.61 19.07 -32.71
CA GLY A 871 -17.15 17.72 -32.32
C GLY A 871 -18.20 16.81 -31.65
N ALA A 872 -19.22 17.36 -30.97
CA ALA A 872 -20.31 16.57 -30.42
C ALA A 872 -21.09 15.80 -31.51
N ASP A 873 -21.21 16.40 -32.70
CA ASP A 873 -21.94 15.79 -33.81
C ASP A 873 -21.15 14.63 -34.44
N ILE A 874 -19.80 14.64 -34.37
CA ILE A 874 -18.98 13.55 -34.93
C ILE A 874 -19.08 12.28 -34.08
N PHE A 875 -18.95 12.37 -32.76
CA PHE A 875 -19.06 11.20 -31.87
C PHE A 875 -20.48 10.65 -31.80
N ASN A 876 -21.50 11.48 -32.10
CA ASN A 876 -22.90 11.06 -32.17
C ASN A 876 -23.31 10.55 -33.57
N SER A 877 -22.68 11.04 -34.64
CA SER A 877 -23.05 10.69 -36.03
C SER A 877 -22.17 9.62 -36.67
N TYR A 878 -20.97 9.37 -36.14
CA TYR A 878 -20.00 8.42 -36.66
C TYR A 878 -19.45 7.53 -35.54
N ASN A 879 -19.11 6.29 -35.90
CA ASN A 879 -18.60 5.29 -34.97
C ASN A 879 -17.07 5.13 -35.09
N SER A 880 -16.45 5.61 -36.17
CA SER A 880 -15.00 5.51 -36.36
C SER A 880 -14.42 6.54 -37.35
N LEU A 881 -13.10 6.70 -37.32
CA LEU A 881 -12.32 7.47 -38.30
C LEU A 881 -11.44 6.57 -39.17
N VAL A 882 -11.18 7.01 -40.39
CA VAL A 882 -10.25 6.39 -41.33
C VAL A 882 -9.31 7.41 -41.96
N ASP A 883 -8.11 6.99 -42.37
CA ASP A 883 -7.12 7.86 -43.02
C ASP A 883 -7.48 8.18 -44.48
N SER A 884 -8.19 7.30 -45.16
CA SER A 884 -8.66 7.50 -46.53
C SER A 884 -10.02 6.86 -46.75
N LYS A 885 -10.94 7.56 -47.44
CA LYS A 885 -12.22 6.94 -47.86
C LYS A 885 -12.06 5.85 -48.91
N HIS A 886 -11.04 5.95 -49.76
CA HIS A 886 -10.88 5.06 -50.91
C HIS A 886 -10.09 3.81 -50.58
N SER A 887 -9.04 3.94 -49.76
CA SER A 887 -8.14 2.84 -49.40
C SER A 887 -7.68 2.97 -47.95
N PRO A 888 -8.57 2.75 -46.97
CA PRO A 888 -8.24 2.95 -45.56
C PRO A 888 -7.23 1.91 -45.06
N GLN A 889 -6.25 2.38 -44.30
CA GLN A 889 -5.16 1.58 -43.72
C GLN A 889 -5.04 1.77 -42.20
N SER A 890 -5.41 2.95 -41.68
CA SER A 890 -5.55 3.24 -40.26
C SER A 890 -7.02 3.45 -39.90
N PHE A 891 -7.44 2.93 -38.75
CA PHE A 891 -8.81 2.99 -38.25
C PHE A 891 -8.80 3.43 -36.79
N VAL A 892 -9.65 4.37 -36.41
CA VAL A 892 -9.78 4.83 -35.01
C VAL A 892 -11.22 4.64 -34.56
N ILE A 893 -11.46 3.81 -33.55
CA ILE A 893 -12.77 3.66 -32.90
C ILE A 893 -12.85 4.52 -31.64
N PHE A 894 -14.07 4.90 -31.24
CA PHE A 894 -14.29 5.77 -30.08
C PHE A 894 -14.79 5.03 -28.84
N ASP A 895 -15.40 3.87 -29.02
CA ASP A 895 -15.91 3.01 -27.97
C ASP A 895 -15.05 1.74 -27.90
N SER A 896 -14.57 1.38 -26.71
CA SER A 896 -13.72 0.22 -26.46
C SER A 896 -14.39 -1.10 -26.84
N TYR A 897 -15.72 -1.19 -26.71
CA TYR A 897 -16.50 -2.40 -27.00
C TYR A 897 -16.84 -2.55 -28.49
N GLN A 898 -16.38 -1.65 -29.36
CA GLN A 898 -16.36 -1.86 -30.82
C GLN A 898 -15.22 -2.80 -31.26
N ALA A 899 -14.33 -3.24 -30.36
CA ALA A 899 -13.26 -4.17 -30.68
C ALA A 899 -13.21 -5.37 -29.73
N TYR A 900 -13.03 -6.56 -30.28
CA TYR A 900 -12.80 -7.79 -29.53
C TYR A 900 -11.42 -8.39 -29.88
N PRO A 901 -10.54 -8.63 -28.89
CA PRO A 901 -9.25 -9.26 -29.13
C PRO A 901 -9.45 -10.76 -29.39
N LYS A 902 -9.08 -11.24 -30.59
CA LYS A 902 -9.27 -12.66 -30.98
C LYS A 902 -8.03 -13.50 -30.76
N TYR A 903 -6.88 -12.98 -31.19
CA TYR A 903 -5.60 -13.68 -31.08
C TYR A 903 -4.51 -12.74 -30.60
N LEU A 904 -3.62 -13.27 -29.76
CA LEU A 904 -2.38 -12.64 -29.33
C LEU A 904 -1.20 -13.38 -29.97
N PHE A 905 -0.39 -12.66 -30.73
CA PHE A 905 0.87 -13.13 -31.27
C PHE A 905 1.99 -12.63 -30.35
N THR A 906 2.76 -13.56 -29.80
CA THR A 906 4.01 -13.27 -29.10
C THR A 906 5.16 -13.57 -30.04
N CYS A 907 5.93 -12.55 -30.39
CA CYS A 907 7.03 -12.65 -31.35
C CYS A 907 8.37 -12.27 -30.68
N LYS A 908 9.49 -12.80 -31.19
CA LYS A 908 10.85 -12.39 -30.80
C LYS A 908 11.58 -11.77 -31.99
N ARG A 909 12.55 -10.90 -31.74
CA ARG A 909 13.42 -10.34 -32.81
C ARG A 909 14.49 -11.36 -33.23
N ASN A 910 14.73 -11.49 -34.54
CA ASN A 910 15.76 -12.38 -35.10
C ASN A 910 17.16 -11.91 -34.68
N GLY A 911 18.00 -12.83 -34.17
CA GLY A 911 19.40 -12.56 -33.80
C GLY A 911 19.66 -12.20 -32.33
N THR A 912 18.62 -12.14 -31.50
CA THR A 912 18.77 -12.05 -30.03
C THR A 912 18.97 -13.47 -29.46
N PRO A 913 20.10 -13.79 -28.79
CA PRO A 913 20.28 -15.10 -28.17
C PRO A 913 19.23 -15.34 -27.09
N ILE A 914 18.78 -16.61 -26.98
CA ILE A 914 17.86 -17.08 -25.94
C ILE A 914 18.56 -17.02 -24.59
#